data_AF-A0A4Y8CLK0-F1
#
_entry.id   AF-A0A4Y8CLK0-F1
#
_cell.length_a   1.000
_cell.length_b   1.000
_cell.length_c   1.000
_cell.angle_alpha   90.00
_cell.angle_beta   90.00
_cell.angle_gamma   90.00
#
_symmetry.space_group_name_H-M   'P 1'
#
loop_
_entity.id
_entity.type
_entity.pdbx_description
1 polymer ?
#
loop_
_entity_poly.entity_id
_entity_poly.type
_entity_poly.pdbx_seq_one_letter_code
_entity_poly.pdbx_strand_id
1 'polypeptide(L)'
;RKSHLNSKKIVLSLAAISFLASCADAALNSEIKTYDEANKNLKARSAASVYTPETRTDTTINSLHTDKVTITGSGSHSLIIETGGALQPQDKNKVIYVNGQNSNTLTLTNLTNKGTIDGQVAVENSNGSFTGTITVNTFENKGQINGQIYMGIWAGKGTINVDKFDNSGTIVSNNKGVYFQGNTNIKSFTNSGLISGNQGVSLSGATINNFNNSGTIQGNDGTFGAVFVSGNITTFENTGIISGKSSGMFVTSNIKTLINSGTITTTGKADNNAGIKLESGGTIDNIINTGTIKSESYGIGVTYGKFGALTIENGGIVYGKIAGINVGQWQTLGNLYIDGGKDTKKDSSVSGVYGDDYGILLSLGSSTQKINLTNGGVIQGNTNGIRLINAASLSGDMILSGEGSRVEGGSGSGISNESGKISGSITIKDGATIGSDSGKAIENSGSGTVTGGITVSGENTKLEGNIINTGNASIGSDIKIENGAKVEGGLVNQGNGSISGSVQVSGGSSIDSITNTGNGAISGSITVDEDSKLDSITNTSTSDTGISGSITNNSDNKLEISNSGNIGGKIESTGGADMVISNSNGGTISGGISSSGSGNTSISNSQGSTINNGITVSGSAQVEISNQGSVGKDSNGNTVTNNGNGSVGIKDWVVSTDKETGKLDTVVVGGSGKDNVKVENITVDQSNVNLDELGDINNIISGVNQGNIGNIGTNGGGEISLSY
;
A
#
# COMPACT_ATOMS: atom_id res chain seq x y z
N ARG A 1 42.39 31.15 9.80
CA ARG A 1 43.64 30.81 9.09
C ARG A 1 43.27 30.07 7.80
N LYS A 2 43.64 30.61 6.64
CA LYS A 2 43.56 29.94 5.33
C LYS A 2 44.67 28.88 5.25
N SER A 3 44.40 27.74 4.61
CA SER A 3 45.41 27.05 3.80
C SER A 3 44.74 26.29 2.65
N HIS A 4 45.04 26.74 1.43
CA HIS A 4 44.83 26.02 0.20
C HIS A 4 45.86 24.89 0.07
N LEU A 5 45.44 23.73 -0.43
CA LEU A 5 46.31 22.85 -1.21
C LEU A 5 45.53 22.22 -2.36
N ASN A 6 45.97 22.60 -3.56
CA ASN A 6 45.58 22.09 -4.86
C ASN A 6 46.37 20.79 -5.12
N SER A 7 45.71 19.71 -5.56
CA SER A 7 46.38 18.76 -6.46
C SER A 7 45.34 18.03 -7.32
N LYS A 8 45.41 18.26 -8.63
CA LYS A 8 44.71 17.50 -9.66
C LYS A 8 45.25 16.07 -9.66
N LYS A 9 44.42 15.07 -9.32
CA LYS A 9 44.60 13.69 -9.73
C LYS A 9 43.29 13.15 -10.28
N ILE A 10 43.44 12.46 -11.39
CA ILE A 10 42.45 11.90 -12.32
C ILE A 10 41.32 11.18 -11.58
N VAL A 11 40.08 11.63 -11.81
CA VAL A 11 38.86 10.92 -11.44
C VAL A 11 38.58 9.93 -12.59
N LEU A 12 39.03 8.69 -12.41
CA LEU A 12 38.50 7.56 -13.17
C LEU A 12 37.21 7.15 -12.47
N SER A 13 36.08 7.18 -13.19
CA SER A 13 34.76 6.94 -12.61
C SER A 13 34.64 5.54 -12.01
N LEU A 14 34.04 5.46 -10.83
CA LEU A 14 33.73 4.24 -10.07
C LEU A 14 32.89 3.22 -10.86
N ALA A 15 32.25 3.65 -11.95
CA ALA A 15 31.49 2.81 -12.88
C ALA A 15 32.35 1.82 -13.69
N ALA A 16 33.65 2.07 -13.84
CA ALA A 16 34.55 1.17 -14.58
C ALA A 16 35.08 0.00 -13.73
N ILE A 17 35.03 0.10 -12.39
CA ILE A 17 35.57 -0.92 -11.48
C ILE A 17 34.51 -1.96 -11.09
N SER A 18 33.22 -1.59 -11.06
CA SER A 18 32.13 -2.55 -10.81
C SER A 18 31.94 -3.57 -11.94
N PHE A 19 32.35 -3.25 -13.17
CA PHE A 19 32.28 -4.15 -14.31
C PHE A 19 33.32 -5.29 -14.26
N LEU A 20 34.46 -5.09 -13.58
CA LEU A 20 35.54 -6.06 -13.48
C LEU A 20 35.42 -6.99 -12.25
N ALA A 21 34.65 -6.61 -11.23
CA ALA A 21 34.42 -7.46 -10.05
C ALA A 21 33.22 -8.43 -10.24
N SER A 22 32.27 -8.13 -11.13
CA SER A 22 31.11 -9.00 -11.39
C SER A 22 31.44 -10.26 -12.21
N CYS A 23 32.64 -10.37 -12.77
CA CYS A 23 33.05 -11.50 -13.61
C CYS A 23 33.96 -12.51 -12.89
N ALA A 24 34.15 -12.40 -11.57
CA ALA A 24 35.11 -13.24 -10.82
C ALA A 24 34.53 -14.31 -9.90
N ASP A 25 33.23 -14.31 -9.53
CA ASP A 25 32.68 -15.28 -8.55
C ASP A 25 31.33 -15.91 -8.92
N ALA A 26 31.14 -16.26 -10.20
CA ALA A 26 30.10 -17.21 -10.59
C ALA A 26 30.70 -18.62 -10.71
N ALA A 27 30.66 -19.38 -9.62
CA ALA A 27 30.99 -20.80 -9.61
C ALA A 27 30.03 -21.56 -10.54
N LEU A 28 30.57 -22.08 -11.65
CA LEU A 28 29.89 -23.01 -12.55
C LEU A 28 29.66 -24.34 -11.81
N ASN A 29 28.41 -24.62 -11.43
CA ASN A 29 28.00 -25.99 -11.16
C ASN A 29 27.54 -26.61 -12.49
N SER A 30 28.26 -27.63 -12.89
CA SER A 30 28.21 -28.30 -14.18
C SER A 30 27.03 -29.26 -14.30
N GLU A 31 26.21 -29.07 -15.34
CA GLU A 31 25.56 -30.18 -16.06
C GLU A 31 25.28 -29.75 -17.52
N ILE A 32 26.33 -29.76 -18.35
CA ILE A 32 26.20 -29.74 -19.81
C ILE A 32 26.20 -31.18 -20.28
N LYS A 33 25.03 -31.70 -20.64
CA LYS A 33 24.93 -32.90 -21.48
C LYS A 33 25.19 -32.47 -22.93
N THR A 34 26.39 -32.73 -23.41
CA THR A 34 26.75 -32.64 -24.84
C THR A 34 25.99 -33.72 -25.61
N TYR A 35 25.04 -33.29 -26.45
CA TYR A 35 24.47 -34.12 -27.52
C TYR A 35 25.41 -34.03 -28.72
N ASP A 36 26.29 -35.00 -28.85
CA ASP A 36 26.99 -35.30 -30.09
C ASP A 36 26.98 -36.83 -30.27
N GLU A 37 26.85 -37.30 -31.51
CA GLU A 37 26.58 -38.68 -31.95
C GLU A 37 25.11 -39.10 -32.13
N ALA A 38 24.49 -38.60 -33.21
CA ALA A 38 23.48 -39.35 -33.96
C ALA A 38 23.47 -38.92 -35.44
N ASN A 39 24.55 -39.17 -36.20
CA ASN A 39 24.48 -39.21 -37.68
C ASN A 39 25.72 -39.87 -38.34
N LYS A 40 26.09 -41.07 -37.90
CA LYS A 40 26.89 -42.01 -38.69
C LYS A 40 26.02 -43.18 -39.11
N ASN A 41 25.43 -43.09 -40.30
CA ASN A 41 25.12 -44.16 -41.27
C ASN A 41 23.87 -43.81 -42.07
N LEU A 42 24.04 -43.19 -43.23
CA LEU A 42 23.13 -43.44 -44.36
C LEU A 42 23.97 -43.64 -45.63
N LYS A 43 23.90 -44.88 -46.11
CA LYS A 43 24.48 -45.39 -47.35
C LYS A 43 24.05 -44.51 -48.53
N ALA A 44 24.98 -44.30 -49.45
CA ALA A 44 24.68 -43.91 -50.82
C ALA A 44 23.61 -44.84 -51.42
N ARG A 45 22.43 -44.28 -51.71
CA ARG A 45 21.45 -44.85 -52.64
C ARG A 45 20.95 -43.71 -53.53
N SER A 46 21.45 -43.73 -54.76
CA SER A 46 20.89 -43.04 -55.90
C SER A 46 19.45 -43.51 -56.14
N ALA A 47 18.49 -42.64 -55.87
CA ALA A 47 17.14 -42.70 -56.40
C ALA A 47 16.75 -41.28 -56.81
N ALA A 48 16.67 -41.07 -58.12
CA ALA A 48 16.07 -39.89 -58.71
C ALA A 48 14.62 -39.80 -58.24
N SER A 49 14.35 -38.81 -57.39
CA SER A 49 13.03 -38.32 -57.06
C SER A 49 13.10 -36.81 -57.22
N VAL A 50 12.18 -36.28 -58.03
CA VAL A 50 12.14 -34.89 -58.48
C VAL A 50 11.87 -33.98 -57.28
N TYR A 51 12.94 -33.53 -56.63
CA TYR A 51 12.95 -32.33 -55.81
C TYR A 51 13.90 -31.36 -56.52
N THR A 52 13.33 -30.47 -57.33
CA THR A 52 14.06 -29.30 -57.82
C THR A 52 14.56 -28.52 -56.60
N PRO A 53 15.87 -28.27 -56.43
CA PRO A 53 16.34 -27.39 -55.37
C PRO A 53 15.67 -26.03 -55.58
N GLU A 54 14.92 -25.53 -54.60
CA GLU A 54 14.49 -24.14 -54.63
C GLU A 54 15.75 -23.28 -54.82
N THR A 55 15.76 -22.47 -55.87
CA THR A 55 16.90 -21.62 -56.23
C THR A 55 17.22 -20.68 -55.06
N ARG A 56 18.33 -20.92 -54.37
CA ARG A 56 18.81 -20.02 -53.31
C ARG A 56 19.57 -18.85 -53.94
N THR A 57 19.13 -17.62 -53.70
CA THR A 57 19.87 -16.43 -54.15
C THR A 57 20.60 -15.78 -52.96
N ASP A 58 21.92 -15.74 -53.02
CA ASP A 58 22.76 -15.11 -51.98
C ASP A 58 23.37 -13.81 -52.53
N THR A 59 23.09 -12.68 -51.88
CA THR A 59 23.63 -11.36 -52.22
C THR A 59 24.64 -10.92 -51.16
N THR A 60 25.84 -10.51 -51.57
CA THR A 60 26.88 -9.98 -50.65
C THR A 60 27.33 -8.59 -51.10
N ILE A 61 27.38 -7.64 -50.16
CA ILE A 61 27.82 -6.26 -50.37
C ILE A 61 29.03 -6.00 -49.47
N ASN A 62 30.18 -5.73 -50.08
CA ASN A 62 31.46 -5.54 -49.37
C ASN A 62 32.13 -4.19 -49.67
N SER A 63 31.47 -3.34 -50.45
CA SER A 63 31.87 -1.98 -50.81
C SER A 63 30.65 -1.05 -50.87
N LEU A 64 30.87 0.22 -51.21
CA LEU A 64 29.79 1.16 -51.49
C LEU A 64 28.91 0.67 -52.66
N HIS A 65 27.60 0.69 -52.44
CA HIS A 65 26.54 0.42 -53.40
C HIS A 65 25.51 1.54 -53.33
N THR A 66 25.17 2.14 -54.47
CA THR A 66 24.22 3.27 -54.57
C THR A 66 22.84 2.84 -55.08
N ASP A 67 22.63 1.55 -55.31
CA ASP A 67 21.36 0.98 -55.77
C ASP A 67 20.61 0.32 -54.60
N LYS A 68 19.29 0.20 -54.75
CA LYS A 68 18.43 -0.52 -53.79
C LYS A 68 18.54 -2.04 -53.98
N VAL A 69 18.35 -2.80 -52.91
CA VAL A 69 18.25 -4.27 -52.96
C VAL A 69 16.77 -4.65 -52.87
N THR A 70 16.25 -5.29 -53.91
CA THR A 70 14.87 -5.80 -53.94
C THR A 70 14.87 -7.33 -53.96
N ILE A 71 14.12 -7.94 -53.05
CA ILE A 71 13.96 -9.39 -52.90
C ILE A 71 12.47 -9.71 -53.09
N THR A 72 12.15 -10.46 -54.14
CA THR A 72 10.78 -10.83 -54.55
C THR A 72 10.72 -12.29 -55.01
N GLY A 73 9.53 -12.80 -55.30
CA GLY A 73 9.34 -14.17 -55.81
C GLY A 73 9.06 -15.19 -54.71
N SER A 74 9.46 -16.43 -54.93
CA SER A 74 9.34 -17.55 -53.98
C SER A 74 10.72 -18.18 -53.74
N GLY A 75 10.88 -18.94 -52.66
CA GLY A 75 12.12 -19.65 -52.34
C GLY A 75 13.05 -18.89 -51.38
N SER A 76 14.26 -19.43 -51.18
CA SER A 76 15.22 -18.97 -50.18
C SER A 76 16.15 -17.87 -50.68
N HIS A 77 16.31 -16.82 -49.90
CA HIS A 77 17.19 -15.68 -50.19
C HIS A 77 18.11 -15.40 -49.00
N SER A 78 19.33 -14.91 -49.25
CA SER A 78 20.23 -14.39 -48.21
C SER A 78 20.84 -13.05 -48.65
N LEU A 79 21.04 -12.13 -47.71
CA LEU A 79 21.71 -10.85 -47.92
C LEU A 79 22.73 -10.59 -46.81
N ILE A 80 23.98 -10.32 -47.20
CA ILE A 80 25.06 -10.00 -46.26
C ILE A 80 25.70 -8.67 -46.67
N ILE A 81 25.71 -7.70 -45.75
CA ILE A 81 26.50 -6.47 -45.86
C ILE A 81 27.71 -6.65 -44.94
N GLU A 82 28.90 -6.79 -45.53
CA GLU A 82 30.15 -6.97 -44.79
C GLU A 82 30.61 -5.65 -44.15
N THR A 83 31.61 -5.72 -43.25
CA THR A 83 32.09 -4.55 -42.48
C THR A 83 32.54 -3.37 -43.36
N GLY A 84 33.06 -3.62 -44.56
CA GLY A 84 33.41 -2.58 -45.55
C GLY A 84 32.27 -2.19 -46.50
N GLY A 85 31.13 -2.87 -46.42
CA GLY A 85 29.96 -2.64 -47.26
C GLY A 85 29.13 -1.43 -46.82
N ALA A 86 28.64 -0.66 -47.79
CA ALA A 86 27.74 0.46 -47.53
C ALA A 86 26.63 0.52 -48.58
N LEU A 87 25.37 0.52 -48.15
CA LEU A 87 24.19 0.77 -49.00
C LEU A 87 23.75 2.22 -48.84
N GLN A 88 23.97 3.04 -49.87
CA GLN A 88 23.71 4.49 -49.85
C GLN A 88 23.01 4.96 -51.14
N PRO A 89 21.78 4.50 -51.42
CA PRO A 89 21.01 5.03 -52.54
C PRO A 89 20.57 6.48 -52.29
N GLN A 90 20.35 7.23 -53.37
CA GLN A 90 19.84 8.60 -53.27
C GLN A 90 18.45 8.65 -52.62
N ASP A 91 17.56 7.73 -52.99
CA ASP A 91 16.27 7.55 -52.34
C ASP A 91 16.38 6.57 -51.18
N LYS A 92 16.24 7.09 -49.97
CA LYS A 92 16.34 6.35 -48.70
C LYS A 92 15.09 5.54 -48.36
N ASN A 93 14.05 5.61 -49.18
CA ASN A 93 12.84 4.80 -49.01
C ASN A 93 13.06 3.37 -49.50
N LYS A 94 12.77 2.38 -48.66
CA LYS A 94 12.90 0.93 -48.97
C LYS A 94 14.23 0.57 -49.65
N VAL A 95 15.35 0.95 -49.05
CA VAL A 95 16.72 0.65 -49.53
C VAL A 95 16.94 -0.85 -49.65
N ILE A 96 16.45 -1.60 -48.66
CA ILE A 96 16.24 -3.04 -48.78
C ILE A 96 14.74 -3.26 -48.78
N TYR A 97 14.23 -3.91 -49.83
CA TYR A 97 12.81 -4.19 -50.00
C TYR A 97 12.56 -5.67 -50.22
N VAL A 98 12.11 -6.35 -49.17
CA VAL A 98 11.65 -7.74 -49.21
C VAL A 98 10.14 -7.72 -49.35
N ASN A 99 9.64 -8.22 -50.47
CA ASN A 99 8.26 -7.98 -50.88
C ASN A 99 7.52 -9.26 -51.25
N GLY A 100 6.52 -9.61 -50.44
CA GLY A 100 5.62 -10.74 -50.69
C GLY A 100 4.53 -10.42 -51.73
N GLN A 101 4.37 -11.30 -52.72
CA GLN A 101 3.41 -11.13 -53.82
C GLN A 101 2.42 -12.30 -53.90
N ASN A 102 1.16 -12.00 -54.24
CA ASN A 102 0.10 -12.99 -54.46
C ASN A 102 -0.05 -13.99 -53.28
N SER A 103 0.10 -15.27 -53.55
CA SER A 103 0.06 -16.36 -52.57
C SER A 103 1.45 -16.98 -52.33
N ASN A 104 2.53 -16.25 -52.66
CA ASN A 104 3.89 -16.80 -52.62
C ASN A 104 4.36 -17.08 -51.19
N THR A 105 5.28 -18.04 -51.08
CA THR A 105 6.07 -18.25 -49.86
C THR A 105 7.50 -17.80 -50.12
N LEU A 106 7.89 -16.68 -49.49
CA LEU A 106 9.22 -16.10 -49.60
C LEU A 106 9.98 -16.37 -48.30
N THR A 107 11.17 -16.97 -48.40
CA THR A 107 12.02 -17.20 -47.23
C THR A 107 13.29 -16.37 -47.34
N LEU A 108 13.50 -15.47 -46.37
CA LEU A 108 14.77 -14.80 -46.14
C LEU A 108 15.53 -15.58 -45.07
N THR A 109 16.44 -16.44 -45.51
CA THR A 109 17.23 -17.31 -44.63
C THR A 109 18.15 -16.49 -43.75
N ASN A 110 18.75 -15.42 -44.29
CA ASN A 110 19.56 -14.52 -43.48
C ASN A 110 19.59 -13.11 -44.09
N LEU A 111 19.40 -12.08 -43.27
CA LEU A 111 19.84 -10.72 -43.56
C LEU A 111 20.81 -10.29 -42.46
N THR A 112 22.10 -10.22 -42.79
CA THR A 112 23.15 -9.78 -41.85
C THR A 112 23.74 -8.46 -42.29
N ASN A 113 23.66 -7.43 -41.44
CA ASN A 113 24.36 -6.17 -41.63
C ASN A 113 25.54 -6.02 -40.66
N LYS A 114 26.77 -6.00 -41.17
CA LYS A 114 27.99 -5.65 -40.43
C LYS A 114 28.55 -4.28 -40.83
N GLY A 115 28.03 -3.68 -41.91
CA GLY A 115 28.46 -2.41 -42.47
C GLY A 115 27.44 -1.29 -42.22
N THR A 116 27.18 -0.46 -43.23
CA THR A 116 26.24 0.67 -43.13
C THR A 116 25.08 0.56 -44.11
N ILE A 117 23.87 0.77 -43.64
CA ILE A 117 22.66 0.94 -44.46
C ILE A 117 22.11 2.35 -44.21
N ASP A 118 22.15 3.22 -45.23
CA ASP A 118 21.63 4.58 -45.15
C ASP A 118 20.21 4.68 -45.74
N GLY A 119 19.24 4.14 -45.02
CA GLY A 119 17.82 4.24 -45.33
C GLY A 119 17.00 3.07 -44.81
N GLN A 120 15.73 3.00 -45.22
CA GLN A 120 14.75 2.06 -44.67
C GLN A 120 15.00 0.63 -45.12
N VAL A 121 14.84 -0.32 -44.20
CA VAL A 121 14.72 -1.76 -44.48
C VAL A 121 13.26 -2.15 -44.34
N ALA A 122 12.63 -2.64 -45.41
CA ALA A 122 11.20 -2.97 -45.45
C ALA A 122 10.97 -4.44 -45.81
N VAL A 123 10.22 -5.15 -44.97
CA VAL A 123 9.72 -6.52 -45.20
C VAL A 123 8.19 -6.46 -45.14
N GLU A 124 7.52 -6.48 -46.28
CA GLU A 124 6.08 -6.20 -46.31
C GLU A 124 5.35 -6.88 -47.49
N ASN A 125 4.03 -6.82 -47.47
CA ASN A 125 3.19 -7.22 -48.60
C ASN A 125 3.19 -6.15 -49.71
N SER A 126 3.24 -6.61 -50.97
CA SER A 126 3.19 -5.72 -52.15
C SER A 126 1.88 -4.95 -52.28
N ASN A 127 0.77 -5.57 -51.88
CA ASN A 127 -0.58 -5.04 -52.03
C ASN A 127 -1.54 -5.73 -51.04
N GLY A 128 -2.74 -5.18 -50.93
CA GLY A 128 -3.78 -5.69 -50.01
C GLY A 128 -4.42 -7.02 -50.40
N SER A 129 -4.05 -7.65 -51.52
CA SER A 129 -4.52 -9.00 -51.90
C SER A 129 -3.55 -10.11 -51.55
N PHE A 130 -2.41 -9.80 -50.92
CA PHE A 130 -1.44 -10.79 -50.46
C PHE A 130 -2.07 -11.77 -49.44
N THR A 131 -1.93 -13.06 -49.72
CA THR A 131 -2.39 -14.18 -48.86
C THR A 131 -1.28 -15.16 -48.52
N GLY A 132 -0.07 -14.95 -49.05
CA GLY A 132 1.08 -15.80 -48.84
C GLY A 132 1.78 -15.60 -47.50
N THR A 133 3.00 -16.12 -47.38
CA THR A 133 3.84 -16.02 -46.18
C THR A 133 5.23 -15.47 -46.52
N ILE A 134 5.72 -14.53 -45.71
CA ILE A 134 7.13 -14.13 -45.70
C ILE A 134 7.76 -14.69 -44.42
N THR A 135 8.77 -15.54 -44.57
CA THR A 135 9.53 -16.08 -43.45
C THR A 135 10.90 -15.42 -43.40
N VAL A 136 11.29 -14.89 -42.24
CA VAL A 136 12.64 -14.36 -41.97
C VAL A 136 13.26 -15.23 -40.89
N ASN A 137 14.18 -16.11 -41.26
CA ASN A 137 14.82 -17.00 -40.28
C ASN A 137 15.75 -16.20 -39.37
N THR A 138 16.52 -15.26 -39.93
CA THR A 138 17.41 -14.40 -39.14
C THR A 138 17.54 -13.03 -39.79
N PHE A 139 17.24 -12.00 -39.01
CA PHE A 139 17.66 -10.64 -39.25
C PHE A 139 18.70 -10.27 -38.17
N GLU A 140 19.91 -9.91 -38.58
CA GLU A 140 21.01 -9.57 -37.67
C GLU A 140 21.63 -8.21 -38.05
N ASN A 141 21.55 -7.23 -37.16
CA ASN A 141 22.26 -5.97 -37.28
C ASN A 141 23.42 -5.88 -36.29
N LYS A 142 24.65 -5.95 -36.81
CA LYS A 142 25.93 -5.70 -36.11
C LYS A 142 26.54 -4.34 -36.44
N GLY A 143 26.13 -3.74 -37.57
CA GLY A 143 26.62 -2.46 -38.07
C GLY A 143 25.68 -1.29 -37.79
N GLN A 144 25.60 -0.34 -38.72
CA GLN A 144 24.77 0.85 -38.61
C GLN A 144 23.62 0.85 -39.62
N ILE A 145 22.42 1.20 -39.16
CA ILE A 145 21.23 1.44 -39.98
C ILE A 145 20.71 2.84 -39.67
N ASN A 146 20.76 3.74 -40.65
CA ASN A 146 20.23 5.10 -40.57
C ASN A 146 18.85 5.17 -41.25
N GLY A 147 17.90 4.42 -40.73
CA GLY A 147 16.54 4.35 -41.25
C GLY A 147 15.67 3.42 -40.41
N GLN A 148 14.36 3.49 -40.66
CA GLN A 148 13.42 2.58 -40.02
C GLN A 148 13.62 1.15 -40.53
N ILE A 149 13.53 0.19 -39.62
CA ILE A 149 13.23 -1.20 -39.99
C ILE A 149 11.72 -1.39 -39.87
N TYR A 150 11.07 -1.67 -41.00
CA TYR A 150 9.66 -1.96 -41.08
C TYR A 150 9.46 -3.42 -41.46
N MET A 151 8.69 -4.16 -40.65
CA MET A 151 8.21 -5.47 -41.03
C MET A 151 6.71 -5.54 -40.77
N GLY A 152 5.90 -5.63 -41.83
CA GLY A 152 4.46 -5.52 -41.62
C GLY A 152 3.56 -5.96 -42.76
N ILE A 153 2.38 -6.44 -42.36
CA ILE A 153 1.23 -6.62 -43.24
C ILE A 153 0.28 -5.43 -43.03
N TRP A 154 0.29 -4.47 -43.95
CA TRP A 154 -0.53 -3.26 -43.83
C TRP A 154 -1.96 -3.43 -44.39
N ALA A 155 -2.18 -4.45 -45.23
CA ALA A 155 -3.49 -4.88 -45.71
C ALA A 155 -3.45 -6.34 -46.21
N GLY A 156 -4.60 -6.99 -46.32
CA GLY A 156 -4.71 -8.37 -46.81
C GLY A 156 -4.69 -9.42 -45.70
N LYS A 157 -4.47 -10.69 -46.08
CA LYS A 157 -4.54 -11.86 -45.17
C LYS A 157 -3.21 -12.62 -45.07
N GLY A 158 -2.14 -12.09 -45.63
CA GLY A 158 -0.83 -12.70 -45.57
C GLY A 158 -0.25 -12.70 -44.15
N THR A 159 0.88 -13.38 -44.01
CA THR A 159 1.58 -13.54 -42.73
C THR A 159 3.06 -13.23 -42.88
N ILE A 160 3.67 -12.60 -41.88
CA ILE A 160 5.12 -12.52 -41.73
C ILE A 160 5.51 -13.30 -40.49
N ASN A 161 6.46 -14.23 -40.62
CA ASN A 161 7.05 -14.96 -39.50
C ASN A 161 8.53 -14.62 -39.40
N VAL A 162 8.98 -14.17 -38.23
CA VAL A 162 10.39 -13.85 -37.96
C VAL A 162 10.87 -14.76 -36.85
N ASP A 163 11.80 -15.67 -37.15
CA ASP A 163 12.34 -16.57 -36.12
C ASP A 163 13.29 -15.82 -35.18
N LYS A 164 14.17 -14.98 -35.72
CA LYS A 164 15.15 -14.23 -34.95
C LYS A 164 15.37 -12.83 -35.50
N PHE A 165 15.20 -11.83 -34.66
CA PHE A 165 15.61 -10.46 -34.88
C PHE A 165 16.66 -10.09 -33.84
N ASP A 166 17.90 -9.84 -34.26
CA ASP A 166 19.01 -9.47 -33.39
C ASP A 166 19.58 -8.11 -33.78
N ASN A 167 19.72 -7.22 -32.80
CA ASN A 167 20.46 -5.98 -32.94
C ASN A 167 21.57 -5.91 -31.88
N SER A 168 22.83 -5.94 -32.31
CA SER A 168 23.99 -5.58 -31.49
C SER A 168 24.68 -4.30 -31.96
N GLY A 169 24.28 -3.77 -33.12
CA GLY A 169 24.75 -2.52 -33.68
C GLY A 169 23.83 -1.34 -33.36
N THR A 170 23.76 -0.39 -34.28
CA THR A 170 23.00 0.87 -34.12
C THR A 170 21.90 0.97 -35.16
N ILE A 171 20.67 1.23 -34.72
CA ILE A 171 19.52 1.57 -35.54
C ILE A 171 19.02 2.96 -35.11
N VAL A 172 19.05 3.93 -36.03
CA VAL A 172 18.56 5.30 -35.77
C VAL A 172 17.62 5.72 -36.89
N SER A 173 16.44 6.21 -36.51
CA SER A 173 15.39 6.65 -37.42
C SER A 173 14.74 7.93 -36.92
N ASN A 174 14.35 8.83 -37.83
CA ASN A 174 13.57 10.03 -37.46
C ASN A 174 12.10 9.73 -37.14
N ASN A 175 11.64 8.49 -37.40
CA ASN A 175 10.29 8.04 -37.08
C ASN A 175 10.38 6.89 -36.07
N LYS A 176 10.04 5.65 -36.44
CA LYS A 176 10.23 4.49 -35.55
C LYS A 176 11.56 3.83 -35.89
N GLY A 177 12.34 3.43 -34.88
CA GLY A 177 13.56 2.64 -35.08
C GLY A 177 13.22 1.30 -35.70
N VAL A 178 12.41 0.51 -34.99
CA VAL A 178 11.83 -0.75 -35.47
C VAL A 178 10.30 -0.68 -35.39
N TYR A 179 9.61 -1.08 -36.46
CA TYR A 179 8.15 -1.09 -36.53
C TYR A 179 7.62 -2.43 -37.06
N PHE A 180 6.86 -3.12 -36.20
CA PHE A 180 6.13 -4.34 -36.54
C PHE A 180 4.64 -4.05 -36.70
N GLN A 181 4.05 -4.47 -37.82
CA GLN A 181 2.63 -4.19 -38.12
C GLN A 181 1.84 -5.41 -38.60
N GLY A 182 0.56 -5.49 -38.24
CA GLY A 182 -0.39 -6.47 -38.75
C GLY A 182 -0.07 -7.89 -38.31
N ASN A 183 -0.41 -8.87 -39.16
CA ASN A 183 -0.17 -10.29 -38.90
C ASN A 183 1.32 -10.66 -39.08
N THR A 184 2.14 -10.11 -38.19
CA THR A 184 3.58 -10.30 -38.10
C THR A 184 3.89 -10.96 -36.76
N ASN A 185 4.50 -12.15 -36.80
CA ASN A 185 4.78 -12.99 -35.64
C ASN A 185 6.28 -13.13 -35.46
N ILE A 186 6.82 -12.63 -34.35
CA ILE A 186 8.25 -12.67 -34.03
C ILE A 186 8.47 -13.66 -32.90
N LYS A 187 9.28 -14.69 -33.15
CA LYS A 187 9.60 -15.69 -32.13
C LYS A 187 10.62 -15.16 -31.12
N SER A 188 11.65 -14.46 -31.57
CA SER A 188 12.66 -13.85 -30.69
C SER A 188 13.13 -12.51 -31.23
N PHE A 189 13.03 -11.49 -30.38
CA PHE A 189 13.59 -10.16 -30.59
C PHE A 189 14.66 -9.91 -29.53
N THR A 190 15.89 -9.61 -29.95
CA THR A 190 17.02 -9.31 -29.06
C THR A 190 17.65 -7.97 -29.43
N ASN A 191 17.78 -7.08 -28.44
CA ASN A 191 18.55 -5.86 -28.56
C ASN A 191 19.66 -5.82 -27.52
N SER A 192 20.91 -5.84 -27.97
CA SER A 192 22.12 -5.58 -27.17
C SER A 192 22.84 -4.29 -27.59
N GLY A 193 22.44 -3.68 -28.71
CA GLY A 193 22.95 -2.42 -29.21
C GLY A 193 22.03 -1.22 -28.93
N LEU A 194 22.02 -0.25 -29.84
CA LEU A 194 21.16 0.93 -29.78
C LEU A 194 20.01 0.85 -30.78
N ILE A 195 18.79 1.12 -30.32
CA ILE A 195 17.64 1.41 -31.17
C ILE A 195 17.07 2.78 -30.76
N SER A 196 16.99 3.72 -31.70
CA SER A 196 16.51 5.07 -31.43
C SER A 196 15.57 5.59 -32.53
N GLY A 197 14.51 6.27 -32.09
CA GLY A 197 13.64 7.08 -32.95
C GLY A 197 12.66 7.91 -32.14
N ASN A 198 11.62 8.46 -32.77
CA ASN A 198 10.45 8.98 -32.07
C ASN A 198 9.88 7.89 -31.15
N GLN A 199 9.70 6.69 -31.71
CA GLN A 199 9.54 5.46 -30.94
C GLN A 199 10.75 4.57 -31.26
N GLY A 200 11.41 4.02 -30.26
CA GLY A 200 12.51 3.08 -30.48
C GLY A 200 11.97 1.81 -31.13
N VAL A 201 11.00 1.17 -30.48
CA VAL A 201 10.30 -0.01 -31.00
C VAL A 201 8.79 0.19 -30.93
N SER A 202 8.09 -0.17 -31.99
CA SER A 202 6.64 0.01 -32.14
C SER A 202 5.99 -1.27 -32.65
N LEU A 203 4.94 -1.73 -31.97
CA LEU A 203 4.11 -2.86 -32.36
C LEU A 203 2.69 -2.38 -32.63
N SER A 204 2.12 -2.74 -33.77
CA SER A 204 0.72 -2.49 -34.11
C SER A 204 0.08 -3.73 -34.72
N GLY A 205 -0.64 -4.51 -33.91
CA GLY A 205 -1.25 -5.79 -34.27
C GLY A 205 -0.29 -6.98 -34.31
N ALA A 206 1.02 -6.75 -34.22
CA ALA A 206 2.04 -7.80 -34.26
C ALA A 206 2.14 -8.58 -32.93
N THR A 207 2.73 -9.77 -32.99
CA THR A 207 3.00 -10.61 -31.81
C THR A 207 4.50 -10.86 -31.65
N ILE A 208 4.99 -10.84 -30.40
CA ILE A 208 6.35 -11.22 -30.05
C ILE A 208 6.30 -12.25 -28.93
N ASN A 209 6.95 -13.41 -29.11
CA ASN A 209 7.03 -14.39 -28.04
C ASN A 209 8.03 -13.94 -26.98
N ASN A 210 9.29 -13.71 -27.36
CA ASN A 210 10.34 -13.29 -26.43
C ASN A 210 10.97 -11.97 -26.90
N PHE A 211 10.88 -10.94 -26.07
CA PHE A 211 11.51 -9.64 -26.27
C PHE A 211 12.61 -9.46 -25.22
N ASN A 212 13.87 -9.42 -25.64
CA ASN A 212 15.02 -9.30 -24.75
C ASN A 212 15.77 -8.00 -25.05
N ASN A 213 15.84 -7.09 -24.09
CA ASN A 213 16.63 -5.86 -24.19
C ASN A 213 17.74 -5.83 -23.13
N SER A 214 18.98 -6.00 -23.58
CA SER A 214 20.19 -5.74 -22.79
C SER A 214 20.93 -4.47 -23.22
N GLY A 215 20.55 -3.92 -24.37
CA GLY A 215 21.08 -2.68 -24.92
C GLY A 215 20.27 -1.45 -24.52
N THR A 216 20.18 -0.48 -25.42
CA THR A 216 19.44 0.77 -25.21
C THR A 216 18.33 0.95 -26.24
N ILE A 217 17.12 1.22 -25.78
CA ILE A 217 15.98 1.63 -26.61
C ILE A 217 15.59 3.06 -26.21
N GLN A 218 15.61 3.98 -27.19
CA GLN A 218 15.30 5.39 -26.98
C GLN A 218 14.10 5.85 -27.80
N GLY A 219 13.19 6.59 -27.15
CA GLY A 219 12.05 7.24 -27.77
C GLY A 219 12.08 8.75 -27.53
N ASN A 220 12.05 9.54 -28.60
CA ASN A 220 12.06 11.01 -28.52
C ASN A 220 10.66 11.63 -28.62
N ASP A 221 9.64 10.82 -28.85
CA ASP A 221 8.26 11.27 -29.01
C ASP A 221 7.66 11.78 -27.69
N GLY A 222 6.94 12.90 -27.78
CA GLY A 222 6.29 13.52 -26.62
C GLY A 222 4.94 12.92 -26.26
N THR A 223 4.46 11.92 -27.00
CA THR A 223 3.11 11.36 -26.84
C THR A 223 3.15 9.86 -26.51
N PHE A 224 4.02 9.10 -27.17
CA PHE A 224 4.17 7.66 -27.02
C PHE A 224 5.43 7.28 -26.22
N GLY A 225 5.58 5.98 -25.96
CA GLY A 225 6.74 5.44 -25.27
C GLY A 225 7.92 5.12 -26.19
N ALA A 226 9.11 4.92 -25.60
CA ALA A 226 10.25 4.35 -26.33
C ALA A 226 9.94 2.95 -26.87
N VAL A 227 9.15 2.19 -26.12
CA VAL A 227 8.48 0.98 -26.60
C VAL A 227 6.98 1.22 -26.60
N PHE A 228 6.36 1.16 -27.78
CA PHE A 228 4.90 1.26 -27.95
C PHE A 228 4.30 -0.10 -28.29
N VAL A 229 3.41 -0.61 -27.43
CA VAL A 229 2.83 -1.95 -27.53
C VAL A 229 1.33 -1.87 -27.82
N SER A 230 0.98 -1.89 -29.10
CA SER A 230 -0.38 -2.08 -29.61
C SER A 230 -0.52 -3.45 -30.28
N GLY A 231 0.12 -4.46 -29.70
CA GLY A 231 0.13 -5.87 -30.09
C GLY A 231 0.38 -6.76 -28.87
N ASN A 232 0.70 -8.03 -29.05
CA ASN A 232 0.88 -8.96 -27.94
C ASN A 232 2.34 -9.33 -27.72
N ILE A 233 2.80 -9.31 -26.46
CA ILE A 233 4.11 -9.84 -26.07
C ILE A 233 3.92 -10.91 -25.00
N THR A 234 4.50 -12.09 -25.19
CA THR A 234 4.43 -13.15 -24.16
C THR A 234 5.39 -12.86 -23.02
N THR A 235 6.68 -12.75 -23.31
CA THR A 235 7.72 -12.45 -22.32
C THR A 235 8.54 -11.24 -22.78
N PHE A 236 8.65 -10.23 -21.91
CA PHE A 236 9.50 -9.08 -22.09
C PHE A 236 10.55 -9.05 -20.98
N GLU A 237 11.82 -9.19 -21.33
CA GLU A 237 12.95 -9.08 -20.41
C GLU A 237 13.74 -7.80 -20.70
N ASN A 238 13.86 -6.93 -19.72
CA ASN A 238 14.70 -5.74 -19.77
C ASN A 238 15.84 -5.83 -18.75
N THR A 239 17.06 -6.02 -19.21
CA THR A 239 18.30 -5.90 -18.42
C THR A 239 19.07 -4.62 -18.76
N GLY A 240 18.74 -3.98 -19.89
CA GLY A 240 19.36 -2.75 -20.38
C GLY A 240 18.57 -1.48 -20.01
N ILE A 241 18.59 -0.50 -20.92
CA ILE A 241 17.95 0.81 -20.74
C ILE A 241 16.80 0.98 -21.74
N ILE A 242 15.63 1.35 -21.24
CA ILE A 242 14.50 1.85 -22.02
C ILE A 242 14.22 3.28 -21.56
N SER A 243 14.38 4.25 -22.45
CA SER A 243 14.27 5.67 -22.11
C SER A 243 13.41 6.41 -23.13
N GLY A 244 12.22 6.86 -22.75
CA GLY A 244 11.34 7.63 -23.63
C GLY A 244 11.07 9.04 -23.14
N LYS A 245 10.71 9.96 -24.04
CA LYS A 245 10.40 11.33 -23.63
C LYS A 245 9.08 11.42 -22.86
N SER A 246 8.00 10.75 -23.31
CA SER A 246 6.75 10.68 -22.54
C SER A 246 6.64 9.43 -21.65
N SER A 247 7.01 8.27 -22.18
CA SER A 247 7.01 7.03 -21.39
C SER A 247 8.16 6.12 -21.74
N GLY A 248 8.69 5.35 -20.79
CA GLY A 248 9.65 4.29 -21.13
C GLY A 248 8.94 3.23 -21.96
N MET A 249 7.84 2.69 -21.43
CA MET A 249 6.93 1.77 -22.10
C MET A 249 5.52 2.33 -22.11
N PHE A 250 4.86 2.27 -23.27
CA PHE A 250 3.47 2.67 -23.45
C PHE A 250 2.69 1.48 -24.00
N VAL A 251 1.78 0.92 -23.21
CA VAL A 251 1.08 -0.34 -23.52
C VAL A 251 -0.40 -0.06 -23.72
N THR A 252 -0.93 -0.44 -24.89
CA THR A 252 -2.36 -0.37 -25.22
C THR A 252 -3.00 -1.71 -25.54
N SER A 253 -2.23 -2.79 -25.48
CA SER A 253 -2.70 -4.15 -25.73
C SER A 253 -2.23 -5.07 -24.60
N ASN A 254 -1.52 -6.17 -24.85
CA ASN A 254 -1.15 -7.10 -23.77
C ASN A 254 0.35 -7.44 -23.74
N ILE A 255 0.91 -7.43 -22.53
CA ILE A 255 2.15 -8.13 -22.20
C ILE A 255 1.82 -9.15 -21.11
N LYS A 256 2.08 -10.44 -21.35
CA LYS A 256 1.80 -11.45 -20.33
C LYS A 256 2.79 -11.40 -19.17
N THR A 257 4.08 -11.23 -19.43
CA THR A 257 5.08 -11.12 -18.36
C THR A 257 6.16 -10.12 -18.72
N LEU A 258 6.37 -9.14 -17.85
CA LEU A 258 7.47 -8.19 -17.91
C LEU A 258 8.43 -8.46 -16.76
N ILE A 259 9.69 -8.75 -17.08
CA ILE A 259 10.79 -8.90 -16.13
C ILE A 259 11.73 -7.72 -16.35
N ASN A 260 11.85 -6.86 -15.35
CA ASN A 260 12.74 -5.70 -15.38
C ASN A 260 13.84 -5.84 -14.33
N SER A 261 15.08 -6.04 -14.78
CA SER A 261 16.30 -5.95 -13.97
C SER A 261 17.20 -4.77 -14.37
N GLY A 262 16.90 -4.13 -15.51
CA GLY A 262 17.53 -2.91 -16.00
C GLY A 262 16.81 -1.64 -15.57
N THR A 263 16.86 -0.62 -16.43
CA THR A 263 16.20 0.68 -16.20
C THR A 263 15.12 0.94 -17.23
N ILE A 264 13.92 1.31 -16.76
CA ILE A 264 12.84 1.90 -17.57
C ILE A 264 12.61 3.31 -17.07
N THR A 265 12.75 4.32 -17.93
CA THR A 265 12.72 5.71 -17.51
C THR A 265 12.13 6.68 -18.52
N THR A 266 11.85 7.90 -18.05
CA THR A 266 11.44 9.03 -18.86
C THR A 266 12.43 10.19 -18.81
N THR A 267 12.45 11.01 -19.87
CA THR A 267 13.25 12.25 -19.90
C THR A 267 12.39 13.52 -19.90
N GLY A 268 11.11 13.42 -20.26
CA GLY A 268 10.17 14.53 -20.20
C GLY A 268 9.56 14.71 -18.81
N LYS A 269 9.03 15.90 -18.55
CA LYS A 269 8.52 16.34 -17.23
C LYS A 269 7.03 16.64 -17.22
N ALA A 270 6.27 16.11 -18.18
CA ALA A 270 4.83 16.34 -18.20
C ALA A 270 4.17 15.52 -17.09
N ASP A 271 3.11 16.06 -16.48
CA ASP A 271 2.44 15.47 -15.31
C ASP A 271 1.77 14.11 -15.60
N ASN A 272 1.65 13.73 -16.87
CA ASN A 272 1.11 12.45 -17.30
C ASN A 272 2.18 11.45 -17.78
N ASN A 273 3.47 11.77 -17.64
CA ASN A 273 4.56 10.90 -18.04
C ASN A 273 4.74 9.74 -17.04
N ALA A 274 5.03 8.55 -17.55
CA ALA A 274 5.29 7.39 -16.70
C ALA A 274 6.42 6.51 -17.19
N GLY A 275 7.16 5.88 -16.27
CA GLY A 275 8.15 4.87 -16.65
C GLY A 275 7.48 3.75 -17.44
N ILE A 276 6.40 3.22 -16.86
CA ILE A 276 5.45 2.33 -17.54
C ILE A 276 4.07 2.98 -17.53
N LYS A 277 3.47 3.12 -18.71
CA LYS A 277 2.12 3.68 -18.89
C LYS A 277 1.19 2.64 -19.51
N LEU A 278 0.06 2.38 -18.86
CA LEU A 278 -1.02 1.58 -19.43
C LEU A 278 -2.18 2.49 -19.83
N GLU A 279 -2.58 2.42 -21.10
CA GLU A 279 -3.73 3.17 -21.61
C GLU A 279 -4.59 2.38 -22.59
N SER A 280 -5.78 2.87 -22.91
CA SER A 280 -6.66 2.32 -23.97
C SER A 280 -6.94 0.81 -23.90
N GLY A 281 -7.11 0.28 -22.69
CA GLY A 281 -7.30 -1.15 -22.41
C GLY A 281 -6.01 -1.95 -22.26
N GLY A 282 -4.86 -1.28 -22.24
CA GLY A 282 -3.54 -1.90 -22.07
C GLY A 282 -3.42 -2.71 -20.79
N THR A 283 -2.79 -3.87 -20.89
CA THR A 283 -2.61 -4.83 -19.80
C THR A 283 -1.19 -5.36 -19.70
N ILE A 284 -0.73 -5.54 -18.47
CA ILE A 284 0.43 -6.37 -18.16
C ILE A 284 0.03 -7.36 -17.06
N ASP A 285 0.05 -8.66 -17.32
CA ASP A 285 -0.48 -9.63 -16.35
C ASP A 285 0.45 -9.79 -15.14
N ASN A 286 1.76 -9.83 -15.38
CA ASN A 286 2.76 -9.98 -14.32
C ASN A 286 3.96 -9.05 -14.59
N ILE A 287 4.32 -8.27 -13.58
CA ILE A 287 5.54 -7.47 -13.57
C ILE A 287 6.42 -7.99 -12.43
N ILE A 288 7.66 -8.35 -12.76
CA ILE A 288 8.71 -8.68 -11.78
C ILE A 288 9.80 -7.63 -11.93
N ASN A 289 9.99 -6.83 -10.89
CA ASN A 289 10.93 -5.71 -10.90
C ASN A 289 12.04 -5.92 -9.87
N THR A 290 13.26 -6.13 -10.38
CA THR A 290 14.53 -6.15 -9.62
C THR A 290 15.48 -5.02 -10.03
N GLY A 291 15.07 -4.24 -11.03
CA GLY A 291 15.76 -3.05 -11.52
C GLY A 291 15.04 -1.76 -11.12
N THR A 292 15.17 -0.74 -11.95
CA THR A 292 14.59 0.59 -11.69
C THR A 292 13.52 0.92 -12.72
N ILE A 293 12.35 1.35 -12.25
CA ILE A 293 11.32 2.01 -13.03
C ILE A 293 11.19 3.43 -12.47
N LYS A 294 11.48 4.46 -13.26
CA LYS A 294 11.45 5.85 -12.76
C LYS A 294 10.89 6.89 -13.73
N SER A 295 10.19 7.90 -13.21
CA SER A 295 9.71 9.03 -14.01
C SER A 295 9.66 10.33 -13.21
N GLU A 296 9.67 11.46 -13.94
CA GLU A 296 9.43 12.80 -13.38
C GLU A 296 7.94 13.07 -13.05
N SER A 297 7.05 12.10 -13.25
CA SER A 297 5.67 12.14 -12.76
C SER A 297 5.31 10.82 -12.07
N TYR A 298 4.98 9.77 -12.81
CA TYR A 298 4.60 8.47 -12.22
C TYR A 298 5.62 7.38 -12.52
N GLY A 299 6.09 6.63 -11.52
CA GLY A 299 6.92 5.45 -11.80
C GLY A 299 6.16 4.49 -12.71
N ILE A 300 4.95 4.14 -12.28
CA ILE A 300 3.96 3.41 -13.08
C ILE A 300 2.63 4.16 -13.05
N GLY A 301 2.01 4.37 -14.21
CA GLY A 301 0.70 5.03 -14.35
C GLY A 301 -0.34 4.18 -15.09
N VAL A 302 -1.53 4.02 -14.50
CA VAL A 302 -2.71 3.44 -15.17
C VAL A 302 -3.70 4.52 -15.55
N THR A 303 -3.95 4.67 -16.84
CA THR A 303 -4.94 5.62 -17.37
C THR A 303 -5.78 4.93 -18.43
N TYR A 304 -6.89 4.31 -18.04
CA TYR A 304 -7.66 3.38 -18.91
C TYR A 304 -6.91 2.08 -19.22
N GLY A 305 -6.37 1.39 -18.22
CA GLY A 305 -5.65 0.12 -18.37
C GLY A 305 -5.75 -0.74 -17.11
N LYS A 306 -5.00 -1.84 -17.06
CA LYS A 306 -4.96 -2.73 -15.88
C LYS A 306 -3.64 -3.47 -15.78
N PHE A 307 -3.00 -3.49 -14.62
CA PHE A 307 -1.99 -4.52 -14.35
C PHE A 307 -2.60 -5.65 -13.53
N GLY A 308 -2.09 -6.87 -13.74
CA GLY A 308 -2.29 -7.99 -12.82
C GLY A 308 -1.37 -7.85 -11.60
N ALA A 309 -0.46 -8.80 -11.39
CA ALA A 309 0.45 -8.79 -10.25
C ALA A 309 1.71 -7.96 -10.51
N LEU A 310 2.11 -7.14 -9.53
CA LEU A 310 3.41 -6.45 -9.49
C LEU A 310 4.19 -6.99 -8.29
N THR A 311 5.36 -7.55 -8.57
CA THR A 311 6.34 -8.01 -7.57
C THR A 311 7.59 -7.14 -7.65
N ILE A 312 8.00 -6.58 -6.52
CA ILE A 312 9.22 -5.78 -6.38
C ILE A 312 10.11 -6.46 -5.34
N GLU A 313 11.30 -6.87 -5.76
CA GLU A 313 12.22 -7.65 -4.93
C GLU A 313 13.68 -7.38 -5.29
N ASN A 314 14.62 -7.86 -4.48
CA ASN A 314 16.06 -7.84 -4.76
C ASN A 314 16.62 -6.44 -5.12
N GLY A 315 16.16 -5.39 -4.42
CA GLY A 315 16.56 -4.00 -4.66
C GLY A 315 15.79 -3.33 -5.81
N GLY A 316 14.65 -3.88 -6.20
CA GLY A 316 13.77 -3.29 -7.20
C GLY A 316 13.18 -1.96 -6.73
N ILE A 317 13.23 -0.93 -7.57
CA ILE A 317 12.71 0.40 -7.26
C ILE A 317 11.65 0.79 -8.28
N VAL A 318 10.51 1.28 -7.78
CA VAL A 318 9.55 2.05 -8.56
C VAL A 318 9.50 3.47 -7.97
N TYR A 319 9.94 4.46 -8.75
CA TYR A 319 9.99 5.86 -8.32
C TYR A 319 9.22 6.77 -9.25
N GLY A 320 8.40 7.68 -8.71
CA GLY A 320 7.80 8.75 -9.48
C GLY A 320 7.66 10.00 -8.66
N LYS A 321 8.03 11.14 -9.24
CA LYS A 321 8.00 12.42 -8.54
C LYS A 321 6.65 12.74 -7.90
N ILE A 322 5.55 12.59 -8.63
CA ILE A 322 4.20 12.77 -8.08
C ILE A 322 3.79 11.52 -7.31
N ALA A 323 3.89 10.36 -7.95
CA ALA A 323 3.66 9.10 -7.26
C ALA A 323 4.53 7.96 -7.80
N GLY A 324 5.00 7.09 -6.90
CA GLY A 324 5.63 5.83 -7.32
C GLY A 324 4.68 5.03 -8.22
N ILE A 325 3.45 4.85 -7.75
CA ILE A 325 2.36 4.24 -8.53
C ILE A 325 1.13 5.14 -8.51
N ASN A 326 0.59 5.47 -9.68
CA ASN A 326 -0.70 6.13 -9.81
C ASN A 326 -1.70 5.23 -10.53
N VAL A 327 -2.82 4.95 -9.87
CA VAL A 327 -3.96 4.25 -10.45
C VAL A 327 -5.04 5.28 -10.74
N GLY A 328 -5.21 5.61 -12.02
CA GLY A 328 -6.16 6.60 -12.48
C GLY A 328 -7.61 6.20 -12.26
N GLN A 329 -8.50 7.12 -12.61
CA GLN A 329 -9.94 7.00 -12.34
C GLN A 329 -10.53 5.71 -12.92
N TRP A 330 -11.27 4.94 -12.11
CA TRP A 330 -11.92 3.68 -12.51
C TRP A 330 -10.97 2.59 -13.04
N GLN A 331 -9.68 2.66 -12.69
CA GLN A 331 -8.69 1.68 -13.11
C GLN A 331 -8.36 0.67 -12.02
N THR A 332 -7.70 -0.43 -12.38
CA THR A 332 -7.35 -1.50 -11.45
C THR A 332 -5.84 -1.77 -11.43
N LEU A 333 -5.28 -1.73 -10.23
CA LEU A 333 -4.04 -2.42 -9.86
C LEU A 333 -4.40 -3.82 -9.35
N GLY A 334 -3.71 -4.87 -9.80
CA GLY A 334 -3.91 -6.18 -9.20
C GLY A 334 -3.20 -6.28 -7.84
N ASN A 335 -2.55 -7.41 -7.58
CA ASN A 335 -1.82 -7.61 -6.34
C ASN A 335 -0.46 -6.93 -6.39
N LEU A 336 -0.06 -6.29 -5.29
CA LEU A 336 1.26 -5.71 -5.09
C LEU A 336 1.98 -6.48 -4.00
N TYR A 337 3.15 -7.01 -4.35
CA TYR A 337 4.07 -7.69 -3.45
C TYR A 337 5.40 -6.95 -3.43
N ILE A 338 5.87 -6.59 -2.25
CA ILE A 338 7.17 -5.95 -2.05
C ILE A 338 7.95 -6.77 -1.04
N ASP A 339 9.06 -7.35 -1.48
CA ASP A 339 10.03 -8.05 -0.64
C ASP A 339 11.31 -7.23 -0.55
N GLY A 340 11.55 -6.62 0.62
CA GLY A 340 12.76 -5.84 0.89
C GLY A 340 14.05 -6.66 0.77
N GLY A 341 13.97 -7.98 0.96
CA GLY A 341 15.11 -8.88 1.08
C GLY A 341 15.72 -8.84 2.49
N LYS A 342 15.98 -10.02 3.06
CA LYS A 342 16.57 -10.17 4.42
C LYS A 342 17.97 -9.57 4.59
N ASP A 343 18.65 -9.24 3.49
CA ASP A 343 20.03 -8.74 3.44
C ASP A 343 20.16 -7.67 2.32
N THR A 344 19.69 -6.44 2.51
CA THR A 344 19.85 -5.37 1.49
C THR A 344 21.32 -4.96 1.34
N LYS A 345 22.06 -5.74 0.55
CA LYS A 345 23.47 -5.51 0.09
C LYS A 345 23.56 -5.26 -1.41
N LYS A 346 22.56 -4.61 -2.00
CA LYS A 346 22.71 -3.97 -3.30
C LYS A 346 22.51 -2.48 -3.07
N ASP A 347 23.61 -1.72 -3.14
CA ASP A 347 23.70 -0.24 -3.10
C ASP A 347 22.98 0.54 -1.98
N SER A 348 22.44 -0.12 -0.95
CA SER A 348 21.64 0.45 0.16
C SER A 348 20.22 0.85 -0.22
N SER A 349 19.77 0.62 -1.47
CA SER A 349 18.37 0.79 -1.82
C SER A 349 17.55 -0.41 -1.38
N VAL A 350 16.44 -0.14 -0.71
CA VAL A 350 15.49 -1.16 -0.26
C VAL A 350 14.45 -1.36 -1.35
N SER A 351 14.00 -2.60 -1.58
CA SER A 351 12.93 -2.83 -2.55
C SER A 351 11.70 -2.03 -2.15
N GLY A 352 11.16 -1.22 -3.07
CA GLY A 352 10.07 -0.35 -2.69
C GLY A 352 9.47 0.52 -3.77
N VAL A 353 8.40 1.18 -3.36
CA VAL A 353 7.67 2.18 -4.13
C VAL A 353 7.86 3.54 -3.46
N TYR A 354 8.34 4.51 -4.23
CA TYR A 354 8.74 5.82 -3.73
C TYR A 354 8.12 6.93 -4.56
N GLY A 355 7.64 7.99 -3.92
CA GLY A 355 7.33 9.23 -4.61
C GLY A 355 7.54 10.47 -3.76
N ASP A 356 7.66 11.63 -4.41
CA ASP A 356 7.87 12.87 -3.65
C ASP A 356 6.56 13.33 -2.98
N ASP A 357 5.39 13.07 -3.57
CA ASP A 357 4.10 13.33 -2.91
C ASP A 357 3.50 12.03 -2.33
N TYR A 358 3.31 11.02 -3.17
CA TYR A 358 2.65 9.78 -2.78
C TYR A 358 3.50 8.55 -3.11
N GLY A 359 3.59 7.57 -2.20
CA GLY A 359 4.11 6.25 -2.59
C GLY A 359 3.15 5.61 -3.59
N ILE A 360 1.89 5.47 -3.18
CA ILE A 360 0.78 4.97 -4.01
C ILE A 360 -0.39 5.95 -3.97
N LEU A 361 -0.88 6.35 -5.15
CA LEU A 361 -2.08 7.14 -5.32
C LEU A 361 -3.18 6.33 -6.02
N LEU A 362 -4.30 6.14 -5.32
CA LEU A 362 -5.52 5.54 -5.82
C LEU A 362 -6.56 6.64 -6.04
N SER A 363 -6.77 7.01 -7.31
CA SER A 363 -7.70 8.07 -7.72
C SER A 363 -9.17 7.62 -7.62
N LEU A 364 -10.10 8.56 -7.86
CA LEU A 364 -11.55 8.33 -7.81
C LEU A 364 -11.98 7.00 -8.46
N GLY A 365 -12.60 6.13 -7.66
CA GLY A 365 -13.15 4.86 -8.13
C GLY A 365 -12.13 3.83 -8.63
N SER A 366 -10.84 4.10 -8.47
CA SER A 366 -9.80 3.12 -8.77
C SER A 366 -9.83 1.95 -7.79
N SER A 367 -9.19 0.85 -8.14
CA SER A 367 -9.13 -0.33 -7.28
C SER A 367 -7.74 -0.94 -7.22
N THR A 368 -7.39 -1.50 -6.07
CA THR A 368 -6.30 -2.45 -5.92
C THR A 368 -6.81 -3.72 -5.21
N GLN A 369 -6.15 -4.85 -5.39
CA GLN A 369 -6.54 -6.11 -4.74
C GLN A 369 -5.84 -6.26 -3.39
N LYS A 370 -4.62 -6.77 -3.37
CA LYS A 370 -3.85 -6.99 -2.14
C LYS A 370 -2.58 -6.15 -2.15
N ILE A 371 -2.21 -5.59 -1.01
CA ILE A 371 -0.88 -4.99 -0.79
C ILE A 371 -0.18 -5.80 0.29
N ASN A 372 1.00 -6.36 -0.02
CA ASN A 372 1.78 -7.16 0.90
C ASN A 372 3.24 -6.70 0.94
N LEU A 373 3.72 -6.31 2.11
CA LEU A 373 5.11 -5.93 2.36
C LEU A 373 5.75 -6.98 3.26
N THR A 374 6.93 -7.46 2.85
CA THR A 374 7.69 -8.51 3.53
C THR A 374 9.17 -8.16 3.60
N ASN A 375 9.86 -8.67 4.64
CA ASN A 375 11.31 -8.59 4.83
C ASN A 375 11.93 -7.21 4.51
N GLY A 376 11.34 -6.12 5.00
CA GLY A 376 11.91 -4.78 4.77
C GLY A 376 11.25 -3.99 3.64
N GLY A 377 10.21 -4.50 2.97
CA GLY A 377 9.59 -3.82 1.82
C GLY A 377 9.05 -2.44 2.16
N VAL A 378 9.21 -1.46 1.26
CA VAL A 378 8.90 -0.04 1.54
C VAL A 378 7.84 0.52 0.59
N ILE A 379 6.91 1.30 1.14
CA ILE A 379 6.13 2.30 0.40
C ILE A 379 6.33 3.65 1.07
N GLN A 380 6.78 4.66 0.34
CA GLN A 380 7.10 5.97 0.90
C GLN A 380 6.61 7.12 0.01
N GLY A 381 6.00 8.13 0.63
CA GLY A 381 5.69 9.41 0.00
C GLY A 381 5.84 10.59 0.97
N ASN A 382 6.38 11.74 0.53
CA ASN A 382 6.59 12.87 1.46
C ASN A 382 5.28 13.60 1.84
N THR A 383 4.16 13.27 1.19
CA THR A 383 2.82 13.62 1.69
C THR A 383 2.17 12.40 2.31
N ASN A 384 1.79 11.38 1.52
CA ASN A 384 1.23 10.14 2.06
C ASN A 384 1.97 8.92 1.53
N GLY A 385 2.16 7.89 2.35
CA GLY A 385 2.66 6.61 1.87
C GLY A 385 1.67 6.00 0.87
N ILE A 386 0.43 5.83 1.31
CA ILE A 386 -0.69 5.34 0.49
C ILE A 386 -1.87 6.31 0.62
N ARG A 387 -2.43 6.75 -0.51
CA ARG A 387 -3.62 7.62 -0.55
C ARG A 387 -4.75 7.01 -1.37
N LEU A 388 -5.92 6.89 -0.76
CA LEU A 388 -7.19 6.52 -1.40
C LEU A 388 -8.11 7.74 -1.44
N ILE A 389 -8.64 8.07 -2.61
CA ILE A 389 -9.52 9.23 -2.80
C ILE A 389 -10.86 8.79 -3.38
N ASN A 390 -11.97 9.19 -2.75
CA ASN A 390 -13.34 9.16 -3.28
C ASN A 390 -13.71 7.85 -4.01
N ALA A 391 -14.33 6.90 -3.31
CA ALA A 391 -14.73 5.60 -3.85
C ALA A 391 -13.58 4.72 -4.40
N ALA A 392 -12.32 5.17 -4.30
CA ALA A 392 -11.16 4.29 -4.50
C ALA A 392 -11.24 3.10 -3.53
N SER A 393 -10.83 1.91 -3.98
CA SER A 393 -11.02 0.67 -3.23
C SER A 393 -9.74 -0.16 -3.13
N LEU A 394 -9.30 -0.49 -1.91
CA LEU A 394 -8.43 -1.62 -1.65
C LEU A 394 -9.33 -2.83 -1.34
N SER A 395 -9.51 -3.72 -2.30
CA SER A 395 -10.53 -4.78 -2.26
C SER A 395 -10.14 -6.01 -1.45
N GLY A 396 -8.86 -6.19 -1.15
CA GLY A 396 -8.31 -7.24 -0.30
C GLY A 396 -7.58 -6.66 0.92
N ASP A 397 -6.79 -7.50 1.58
CA ASP A 397 -6.05 -7.10 2.79
C ASP A 397 -4.82 -6.24 2.47
N MET A 398 -4.51 -5.35 3.41
CA MET A 398 -3.19 -4.76 3.55
C MET A 398 -2.43 -5.52 4.63
N ILE A 399 -1.31 -6.14 4.26
CA ILE A 399 -0.49 -6.91 5.19
C ILE A 399 0.94 -6.38 5.14
N LEU A 400 1.44 -5.92 6.29
CA LEU A 400 2.84 -5.56 6.47
C LEU A 400 3.42 -6.56 7.49
N SER A 401 4.50 -7.23 7.09
CA SER A 401 5.17 -8.21 7.95
C SER A 401 6.68 -8.20 7.75
N GLY A 402 7.42 -8.56 8.79
CA GLY A 402 8.88 -8.62 8.75
C GLY A 402 9.52 -7.28 9.11
N GLU A 403 10.62 -7.37 9.84
CA GLU A 403 11.38 -6.23 10.31
C GLU A 403 11.77 -5.29 9.16
N GLY A 404 11.58 -3.99 9.39
CA GLY A 404 11.87 -2.93 8.43
C GLY A 404 10.83 -2.73 7.33
N SER A 405 9.84 -3.64 7.19
CA SER A 405 8.73 -3.44 6.27
C SER A 405 7.91 -2.25 6.73
N ARG A 406 7.70 -1.26 5.86
CA ARG A 406 7.07 0.00 6.29
C ARG A 406 6.29 0.76 5.23
N VAL A 407 5.30 1.49 5.73
CA VAL A 407 4.59 2.53 4.96
C VAL A 407 4.83 3.88 5.63
N GLU A 408 5.44 4.80 4.89
CA GLU A 408 5.86 6.11 5.41
C GLU A 408 5.18 7.26 4.65
N GLY A 409 4.48 8.11 5.40
CA GLY A 409 4.02 9.42 4.95
C GLY A 409 4.93 10.53 5.49
N GLY A 410 4.93 11.70 4.86
CA GLY A 410 5.56 12.89 5.43
C GLY A 410 4.51 13.80 6.05
N SER A 411 4.22 14.92 5.37
CA SER A 411 3.27 15.96 5.85
C SER A 411 1.81 15.51 5.97
N GLY A 412 1.45 14.39 5.34
CA GLY A 412 0.15 13.72 5.46
C GLY A 412 0.25 12.47 6.33
N SER A 413 -0.34 11.38 5.89
CA SER A 413 -0.51 10.15 6.68
C SER A 413 0.26 8.98 6.08
N GLY A 414 0.66 8.01 6.90
CA GLY A 414 1.20 6.75 6.39
C GLY A 414 0.21 6.11 5.42
N ILE A 415 -1.02 5.92 5.90
CA ILE A 415 -2.18 5.55 5.10
C ILE A 415 -3.26 6.64 5.25
N SER A 416 -3.66 7.24 4.13
CA SER A 416 -4.78 8.18 4.05
C SER A 416 -5.92 7.59 3.23
N ASN A 417 -7.07 7.33 3.88
CA ASN A 417 -8.31 6.92 3.24
C ASN A 417 -9.34 8.06 3.31
N GLU A 418 -9.41 8.85 2.25
CA GLU A 418 -10.28 10.02 2.13
C GLU A 418 -11.52 9.65 1.28
N SER A 419 -12.59 9.22 1.95
CA SER A 419 -13.82 8.74 1.30
C SER A 419 -13.63 7.53 0.36
N GLY A 420 -12.55 6.77 0.52
CA GLY A 420 -12.34 5.48 -0.15
C GLY A 420 -12.83 4.28 0.67
N LYS A 421 -12.53 3.07 0.20
CA LYS A 421 -12.92 1.82 0.81
C LYS A 421 -11.73 0.87 0.93
N ILE A 422 -11.39 0.47 2.14
CA ILE A 422 -10.52 -0.68 2.42
C ILE A 422 -11.47 -1.83 2.77
N SER A 423 -11.67 -2.76 1.84
CA SER A 423 -12.62 -3.87 1.99
C SER A 423 -12.05 -5.00 2.85
N GLY A 424 -10.72 -5.17 2.85
CA GLY A 424 -10.03 -6.09 3.74
C GLY A 424 -9.69 -5.49 5.11
N SER A 425 -8.81 -6.19 5.82
CA SER A 425 -8.20 -5.73 7.07
C SER A 425 -6.90 -4.98 6.82
N ILE A 426 -6.48 -4.18 7.79
CA ILE A 426 -5.12 -3.64 7.87
C ILE A 426 -4.39 -4.43 8.97
N THR A 427 -3.42 -5.24 8.58
CA THR A 427 -2.62 -6.06 9.50
C THR A 427 -1.15 -5.62 9.44
N ILE A 428 -0.60 -5.25 10.59
CA ILE A 428 0.81 -4.87 10.76
C ILE A 428 1.40 -5.81 11.79
N LYS A 429 2.49 -6.49 11.44
CA LYS A 429 3.08 -7.51 12.32
C LYS A 429 4.56 -7.77 12.12
N ASP A 430 5.12 -8.63 12.96
CA ASP A 430 6.45 -9.23 12.79
C ASP A 430 7.56 -8.16 12.62
N GLY A 431 7.52 -7.06 13.39
CA GLY A 431 8.49 -5.95 13.31
C GLY A 431 8.22 -4.87 12.25
N ALA A 432 7.08 -4.91 11.55
CA ALA A 432 6.71 -3.89 10.56
C ALA A 432 6.21 -2.58 11.19
N THR A 433 6.28 -1.48 10.42
CA THR A 433 5.87 -0.14 10.88
C THR A 433 4.96 0.62 9.91
N ILE A 434 4.12 1.51 10.44
CA ILE A 434 3.44 2.55 9.65
C ILE A 434 3.58 3.86 10.40
N GLY A 435 4.01 4.92 9.70
CA GLY A 435 4.25 6.21 10.34
C GLY A 435 4.09 7.39 9.40
N SER A 436 4.01 8.58 10.00
CA SER A 436 4.24 9.82 9.27
C SER A 436 4.81 10.95 10.13
N ASP A 437 5.48 11.90 9.47
CA ASP A 437 6.00 13.11 10.13
C ASP A 437 4.90 13.96 10.78
N SER A 438 3.66 13.86 10.29
CA SER A 438 2.50 14.57 10.87
C SER A 438 1.88 13.87 12.09
N GLY A 439 2.39 12.69 12.48
CA GLY A 439 1.86 11.89 13.57
C GLY A 439 0.54 11.19 13.24
N LYS A 440 0.30 10.91 11.94
CA LYS A 440 -0.89 10.22 11.44
C LYS A 440 -0.49 8.92 10.76
N ALA A 441 -0.42 7.83 11.52
CA ALA A 441 -0.10 6.53 10.94
C ALA A 441 -1.22 6.07 9.99
N ILE A 442 -2.47 6.09 10.46
CA ILE A 442 -3.65 5.71 9.69
C ILE A 442 -4.72 6.78 9.84
N GLU A 443 -5.18 7.37 8.74
CA GLU A 443 -6.24 8.36 8.72
C GLU A 443 -7.39 7.90 7.82
N ASN A 444 -8.53 7.59 8.42
CA ASN A 444 -9.79 7.29 7.75
C ASN A 444 -10.73 8.49 7.91
N SER A 445 -11.08 9.16 6.80
CA SER A 445 -11.77 10.44 6.83
C SER A 445 -12.86 10.57 5.76
N GLY A 446 -13.69 11.61 5.86
CA GLY A 446 -14.79 11.85 4.93
C GLY A 446 -15.85 10.76 5.08
N SER A 447 -16.20 10.06 4.00
CA SER A 447 -17.04 8.84 4.05
C SER A 447 -16.21 7.56 3.92
N GLY A 448 -14.97 7.60 4.39
CA GLY A 448 -14.00 6.51 4.27
C GLY A 448 -14.47 5.27 5.03
N THR A 449 -14.31 4.09 4.45
CA THR A 449 -14.70 2.82 5.09
C THR A 449 -13.51 1.88 5.18
N VAL A 450 -13.24 1.35 6.37
CA VAL A 450 -12.43 0.14 6.58
C VAL A 450 -13.41 -0.95 6.98
N THR A 451 -13.68 -1.89 6.08
CA THR A 451 -14.71 -2.93 6.32
C THR A 451 -14.21 -3.97 7.32
N GLY A 452 -12.94 -4.33 7.25
CA GLY A 452 -12.27 -5.15 8.26
C GLY A 452 -11.87 -4.36 9.49
N GLY A 453 -11.03 -5.00 10.33
CA GLY A 453 -10.42 -4.38 11.50
C GLY A 453 -9.02 -3.86 11.23
N ILE A 454 -8.44 -3.24 12.27
CA ILE A 454 -7.03 -2.88 12.31
C ILE A 454 -6.37 -3.78 13.35
N THR A 455 -5.32 -4.49 12.96
CA THR A 455 -4.56 -5.36 13.87
C THR A 455 -3.08 -5.00 13.82
N VAL A 456 -2.54 -4.64 14.98
CA VAL A 456 -1.11 -4.37 15.20
C VAL A 456 -0.60 -5.46 16.15
N SER A 457 0.30 -6.34 15.69
CA SER A 457 0.62 -7.57 16.42
C SER A 457 2.10 -7.93 16.35
N GLY A 458 2.73 -8.18 17.50
CA GLY A 458 4.11 -8.69 17.57
C GLY A 458 5.12 -7.69 18.11
N GLU A 459 6.20 -8.22 18.66
CA GLU A 459 7.29 -7.42 19.23
C GLU A 459 7.95 -6.55 18.15
N ASN A 460 8.35 -5.33 18.52
CA ASN A 460 8.93 -4.32 17.62
C ASN A 460 8.02 -3.87 16.47
N THR A 461 6.78 -4.38 16.40
CA THR A 461 5.76 -3.84 15.49
C THR A 461 5.18 -2.56 16.07
N LYS A 462 5.14 -1.50 15.27
CA LYS A 462 4.58 -0.24 15.73
C LYS A 462 3.83 0.59 14.70
N LEU A 463 2.87 1.36 15.19
CA LEU A 463 2.37 2.55 14.51
C LEU A 463 3.05 3.77 15.13
N GLU A 464 3.68 4.59 14.30
CA GLU A 464 4.29 5.87 14.68
C GLU A 464 3.27 6.97 14.40
N GLY A 465 2.40 7.22 15.38
CA GLY A 465 1.31 8.19 15.30
C GLY A 465 -0.08 7.58 15.46
N ASN A 466 -1.09 8.42 15.25
CA ASN A 466 -2.47 8.11 15.58
C ASN A 466 -3.16 7.20 14.56
N ILE A 467 -4.14 6.44 15.06
CA ILE A 467 -5.25 5.90 14.26
C ILE A 467 -6.38 6.92 14.34
N ILE A 468 -6.75 7.53 13.22
CA ILE A 468 -7.77 8.58 13.15
C ILE A 468 -8.96 8.10 12.34
N ASN A 469 -10.16 8.20 12.91
CA ASN A 469 -11.44 7.97 12.26
C ASN A 469 -12.32 9.22 12.41
N THR A 470 -12.57 9.94 11.32
CA THR A 470 -13.19 11.28 11.37
C THR A 470 -14.18 11.54 10.24
N GLY A 471 -15.07 12.51 10.40
CA GLY A 471 -16.13 12.79 9.43
C GLY A 471 -17.26 11.77 9.56
N ASN A 472 -17.73 11.20 8.46
CA ASN A 472 -18.70 10.09 8.43
C ASN A 472 -17.99 8.74 8.19
N ALA A 473 -16.72 8.64 8.56
CA ALA A 473 -15.90 7.47 8.27
C ALA A 473 -16.21 6.32 9.24
N SER A 474 -16.02 5.08 8.78
CA SER A 474 -16.28 3.89 9.58
C SER A 474 -15.15 2.86 9.57
N ILE A 475 -14.95 2.21 10.72
CA ILE A 475 -14.17 0.99 10.89
C ILE A 475 -15.14 -0.11 11.31
N GLY A 476 -15.31 -1.11 10.45
CA GLY A 476 -16.39 -2.11 10.54
C GLY A 476 -16.14 -3.26 11.50
N SER A 477 -14.95 -3.34 12.10
CA SER A 477 -14.57 -4.41 13.04
C SER A 477 -13.67 -3.88 14.15
N ASP A 478 -13.06 -4.79 14.90
CA ASP A 478 -12.23 -4.48 16.07
C ASP A 478 -10.93 -3.77 15.68
N ILE A 479 -10.42 -2.98 16.63
CA ILE A 479 -9.05 -2.50 16.64
C ILE A 479 -8.30 -3.29 17.71
N LYS A 480 -7.28 -4.04 17.31
CA LYS A 480 -6.52 -4.96 18.18
C LYS A 480 -5.04 -4.58 18.18
N ILE A 481 -4.48 -4.46 19.37
CA ILE A 481 -3.07 -4.15 19.61
C ILE A 481 -2.56 -5.23 20.55
N GLU A 482 -1.79 -6.17 20.01
CA GLU A 482 -1.54 -7.46 20.66
C GLU A 482 -0.07 -7.92 20.54
N ASN A 483 0.31 -8.86 21.40
CA ASN A 483 1.61 -9.56 21.33
C ASN A 483 2.85 -8.64 21.35
N GLY A 484 2.86 -7.60 22.18
CA GLY A 484 4.00 -6.69 22.38
C GLY A 484 4.07 -5.52 21.40
N ALA A 485 3.03 -5.32 20.60
CA ALA A 485 2.95 -4.23 19.63
C ALA A 485 2.74 -2.86 20.30
N LYS A 486 3.12 -1.78 19.62
CA LYS A 486 2.98 -0.41 20.12
C LYS A 486 2.27 0.50 19.13
N VAL A 487 1.32 1.29 19.62
CA VAL A 487 0.83 2.48 18.92
C VAL A 487 1.38 3.68 19.66
N GLU A 488 2.43 4.29 19.09
CA GLU A 488 3.09 5.51 19.61
C GLU A 488 2.23 6.73 19.21
N GLY A 489 1.05 6.78 19.81
CA GLY A 489 -0.04 7.72 19.53
C GLY A 489 -1.35 7.19 20.13
N GLY A 490 -2.46 7.79 19.74
CA GLY A 490 -3.79 7.41 20.21
C GLY A 490 -4.73 6.93 19.10
N LEU A 491 -5.90 6.47 19.54
CA LEU A 491 -7.08 6.29 18.72
C LEU A 491 -7.93 7.55 18.84
N VAL A 492 -8.18 8.23 17.71
CA VAL A 492 -9.02 9.42 17.64
C VAL A 492 -10.25 9.13 16.81
N ASN A 493 -11.40 8.97 17.45
CA ASN A 493 -12.70 8.84 16.82
C ASN A 493 -13.51 10.12 17.01
N GLN A 494 -13.79 10.86 15.93
CA GLN A 494 -14.40 12.19 16.01
C GLN A 494 -15.38 12.47 14.87
N GLY A 495 -16.11 13.59 14.95
CA GLY A 495 -17.16 13.88 13.97
C GLY A 495 -18.31 12.88 14.10
N ASN A 496 -18.83 12.33 13.01
CA ASN A 496 -19.76 11.18 13.02
C ASN A 496 -19.01 9.84 12.83
N GLY A 497 -17.73 9.77 13.20
CA GLY A 497 -16.90 8.59 13.04
C GLY A 497 -17.46 7.39 13.82
N SER A 498 -17.55 6.23 13.18
CA SER A 498 -18.06 5.00 13.80
C SER A 498 -17.04 3.87 13.80
N ILE A 499 -16.88 3.22 14.95
CA ILE A 499 -16.14 1.96 15.10
C ILE A 499 -17.15 0.92 15.55
N SER A 500 -17.46 -0.04 14.67
CA SER A 500 -18.47 -1.07 14.93
C SER A 500 -17.99 -2.17 15.88
N GLY A 501 -16.67 -2.34 16.00
CA GLY A 501 -16.05 -3.32 16.89
C GLY A 501 -15.60 -2.75 18.23
N SER A 502 -14.83 -3.56 18.96
CA SER A 502 -14.18 -3.23 20.22
C SER A 502 -12.76 -2.69 20.01
N VAL A 503 -12.21 -2.07 21.05
CA VAL A 503 -10.79 -1.71 21.11
C VAL A 503 -10.12 -2.58 22.16
N GLN A 504 -9.13 -3.39 21.76
CA GLN A 504 -8.47 -4.37 22.61
C GLN A 504 -6.96 -4.14 22.63
N VAL A 505 -6.39 -4.05 23.83
CA VAL A 505 -4.95 -3.91 24.08
C VAL A 505 -4.50 -5.08 24.94
N SER A 506 -3.66 -5.97 24.41
CA SER A 506 -3.31 -7.23 25.08
C SER A 506 -1.89 -7.71 24.85
N GLY A 507 -1.45 -8.70 25.65
CA GLY A 507 -0.19 -9.40 25.46
C GLY A 507 1.05 -8.50 25.52
N GLY A 508 1.12 -7.60 26.51
CA GLY A 508 2.26 -6.69 26.67
C GLY A 508 2.26 -5.47 25.74
N SER A 509 1.15 -5.23 25.03
CA SER A 509 1.04 -4.16 24.04
C SER A 509 0.61 -2.82 24.64
N SER A 510 0.83 -1.73 23.89
CA SER A 510 0.50 -0.38 24.35
C SER A 510 -0.14 0.53 23.29
N ILE A 511 -1.02 1.42 23.74
CA ILE A 511 -1.51 2.60 23.00
C ILE A 511 -1.61 3.76 23.98
N ASP A 512 -1.31 4.99 23.56
CA ASP A 512 -1.22 6.10 24.51
C ASP A 512 -2.61 6.52 25.02
N SER A 513 -3.58 6.70 24.11
CA SER A 513 -4.90 7.20 24.49
C SER A 513 -6.02 6.80 23.53
N ILE A 514 -7.26 6.89 24.01
CA ILE A 514 -8.47 6.80 23.19
C ILE A 514 -9.28 8.08 23.39
N THR A 515 -9.59 8.76 22.29
CA THR A 515 -10.38 10.00 22.26
C THR A 515 -11.62 9.79 21.40
N ASN A 516 -12.80 9.86 21.99
CA ASN A 516 -14.10 9.73 21.32
C ASN A 516 -14.91 11.02 21.51
N THR A 517 -15.09 11.80 20.44
CA THR A 517 -15.64 13.17 20.50
C THR A 517 -16.61 13.48 19.36
N GLY A 518 -17.30 14.62 19.39
CA GLY A 518 -18.35 14.93 18.40
C GLY A 518 -19.49 13.92 18.50
N ASN A 519 -20.05 13.47 17.39
CA ASN A 519 -20.98 12.33 17.36
C ASN A 519 -20.27 10.98 17.19
N GLY A 520 -19.00 10.87 17.62
CA GLY A 520 -18.23 9.63 17.50
C GLY A 520 -18.88 8.47 18.25
N ALA A 521 -18.92 7.29 17.64
CA ALA A 521 -19.49 6.09 18.24
C ALA A 521 -18.49 4.92 18.23
N ILE A 522 -18.29 4.29 19.39
CA ILE A 522 -17.61 3.00 19.54
C ILE A 522 -18.66 2.00 20.02
N SER A 523 -19.05 1.06 19.16
CA SER A 523 -20.12 0.10 19.45
C SER A 523 -19.67 -1.04 20.36
N GLY A 524 -18.38 -1.36 20.37
CA GLY A 524 -17.81 -2.40 21.24
C GLY A 524 -17.36 -1.88 22.60
N SER A 525 -16.67 -2.76 23.32
CA SER A 525 -16.02 -2.44 24.60
C SER A 525 -14.60 -1.93 24.39
N ILE A 526 -14.04 -1.31 25.42
CA ILE A 526 -12.61 -1.01 25.50
C ILE A 526 -12.01 -1.90 26.58
N THR A 527 -11.05 -2.74 26.21
CA THR A 527 -10.43 -3.70 27.13
C THR A 527 -8.91 -3.57 27.09
N VAL A 528 -8.32 -3.45 28.28
CA VAL A 528 -6.88 -3.47 28.49
C VAL A 528 -6.58 -4.72 29.34
N ASP A 529 -5.90 -5.70 28.75
CA ASP A 529 -5.56 -6.94 29.43
C ASP A 529 -4.37 -6.77 30.39
N GLU A 530 -4.07 -7.83 31.14
CA GLU A 530 -2.88 -7.92 31.97
C GLU A 530 -1.61 -7.59 31.16
N ASP A 531 -0.63 -6.96 31.81
CA ASP A 531 0.65 -6.51 31.23
C ASP A 531 0.55 -5.47 30.08
N SER A 532 -0.65 -5.05 29.69
CA SER A 532 -0.88 -4.07 28.63
C SER A 532 -1.06 -2.64 29.14
N LYS A 533 -0.96 -1.66 28.23
CA LYS A 533 -0.93 -0.24 28.58
C LYS A 533 -1.89 0.61 27.75
N LEU A 534 -2.73 1.37 28.45
CA LEU A 534 -3.52 2.49 27.93
C LEU A 534 -3.56 3.58 29.00
N ASP A 535 -3.09 4.79 28.70
CA ASP A 535 -2.96 5.85 29.72
C ASP A 535 -4.29 6.56 29.98
N SER A 536 -5.06 6.86 28.93
CA SER A 536 -6.29 7.62 29.10
C SER A 536 -7.39 7.34 28.09
N ILE A 537 -8.63 7.56 28.53
CA ILE A 537 -9.83 7.58 27.70
C ILE A 537 -10.52 8.92 27.90
N THR A 538 -10.72 9.66 26.81
CA THR A 538 -11.54 10.88 26.79
C THR A 538 -12.78 10.62 25.94
N ASN A 539 -13.95 10.61 26.57
CA ASN A 539 -15.24 10.44 25.89
C ASN A 539 -16.10 11.69 26.08
N THR A 540 -16.12 12.56 25.07
CA THR A 540 -16.99 13.75 25.04
C THR A 540 -18.04 13.66 23.94
N SER A 541 -18.31 12.43 23.48
CA SER A 541 -19.24 12.20 22.39
C SER A 541 -20.67 12.60 22.77
N THR A 542 -21.31 13.35 21.87
CA THR A 542 -22.72 13.75 21.89
C THR A 542 -23.62 12.76 21.15
N SER A 543 -23.09 11.64 20.65
CA SER A 543 -23.95 10.59 20.10
C SER A 543 -24.64 9.83 21.23
N ASP A 544 -25.84 9.32 20.96
CA ASP A 544 -26.58 8.47 21.91
C ASP A 544 -25.79 7.19 22.27
N THR A 545 -24.87 6.78 21.40
CA THR A 545 -24.01 5.62 21.62
C THR A 545 -22.80 5.95 22.49
N GLY A 546 -22.08 7.03 22.19
CA GLY A 546 -20.78 7.33 22.78
C GLY A 546 -19.83 6.14 22.70
N ILE A 547 -19.59 5.49 23.84
CA ILE A 547 -19.00 4.15 23.94
C ILE A 547 -20.11 3.20 24.40
N SER A 548 -20.60 2.31 23.54
CA SER A 548 -21.73 1.44 23.88
C SER A 548 -21.36 0.34 24.87
N GLY A 549 -20.13 -0.17 24.79
CA GLY A 549 -19.65 -1.27 25.61
C GLY A 549 -19.11 -0.85 26.97
N SER A 550 -18.52 -1.81 27.67
CA SER A 550 -17.84 -1.58 28.94
C SER A 550 -16.43 -1.01 28.70
N ILE A 551 -15.88 -0.38 29.73
CA ILE A 551 -14.46 -0.06 29.81
C ILE A 551 -13.87 -0.93 30.91
N THR A 552 -12.91 -1.79 30.57
CA THR A 552 -12.33 -2.75 31.51
C THR A 552 -10.82 -2.59 31.52
N ASN A 553 -10.25 -2.30 32.70
CA ASN A 553 -8.81 -2.30 32.94
C ASN A 553 -8.42 -3.50 33.81
N ASN A 554 -7.84 -4.51 33.19
CA ASN A 554 -7.22 -5.65 33.87
C ASN A 554 -5.72 -5.43 34.08
N SER A 555 -5.16 -4.33 33.57
CA SER A 555 -3.73 -4.06 33.61
C SER A 555 -3.24 -3.43 34.91
N ASP A 556 -1.93 -3.49 35.10
CA ASP A 556 -1.19 -2.72 36.10
C ASP A 556 -0.74 -1.34 35.57
N ASN A 557 -1.39 -0.83 34.52
CA ASN A 557 -1.23 0.57 34.11
C ASN A 557 -2.30 1.45 34.73
N LYS A 558 -1.90 2.64 35.19
CA LYS A 558 -2.85 3.66 35.64
C LYS A 558 -3.73 4.09 34.46
N LEU A 559 -5.04 4.00 34.61
CA LEU A 559 -6.00 4.43 33.59
C LEU A 559 -6.80 5.65 34.07
N GLU A 560 -6.74 6.73 33.30
CA GLU A 560 -7.55 7.94 33.53
C GLU A 560 -8.72 8.01 32.54
N ILE A 561 -9.95 8.07 33.06
CA ILE A 561 -11.18 8.15 32.27
C ILE A 561 -11.84 9.50 32.52
N SER A 562 -11.94 10.31 31.46
CA SER A 562 -12.72 11.55 31.44
C SER A 562 -13.95 11.35 30.57
N ASN A 563 -15.13 11.32 31.19
CA ASN A 563 -16.40 11.13 30.52
C ASN A 563 -17.26 12.39 30.63
N SER A 564 -17.75 12.87 29.49
CA SER A 564 -18.88 13.79 29.37
C SER A 564 -19.92 13.36 28.33
N GLY A 565 -19.75 12.17 27.74
CA GLY A 565 -20.70 11.55 26.83
C GLY A 565 -21.40 10.36 27.46
N ASN A 566 -21.86 9.43 26.62
CA ASN A 566 -22.44 8.17 27.07
C ASN A 566 -21.38 7.04 27.13
N ILE A 567 -21.37 6.30 28.24
CA ILE A 567 -20.76 4.97 28.36
C ILE A 567 -21.90 4.01 28.69
N GLY A 568 -22.27 3.16 27.72
CA GLY A 568 -23.39 2.23 27.81
C GLY A 568 -23.12 1.03 28.72
N GLY A 569 -21.87 0.58 28.80
CA GLY A 569 -21.46 -0.50 29.67
C GLY A 569 -21.00 -0.03 31.05
N LYS A 570 -20.35 -0.95 31.76
CA LYS A 570 -19.78 -0.72 33.09
C LYS A 570 -18.34 -0.26 32.97
N ILE A 571 -17.87 0.55 33.92
CA ILE A 571 -16.43 0.79 34.07
C ILE A 571 -15.91 -0.18 35.12
N GLU A 572 -14.94 -1.01 34.77
CA GLU A 572 -14.42 -2.09 35.60
C GLU A 572 -12.90 -2.00 35.76
N SER A 573 -12.46 -1.96 37.02
CA SER A 573 -11.06 -2.15 37.40
C SER A 573 -10.89 -3.53 38.04
N THR A 574 -10.05 -4.38 37.46
CA THR A 574 -9.65 -5.67 38.04
C THR A 574 -8.14 -5.78 38.27
N GLY A 575 -7.35 -4.91 37.61
CA GLY A 575 -5.89 -4.87 37.73
C GLY A 575 -5.35 -4.24 39.01
N GLY A 576 -4.03 -4.21 39.14
CA GLY A 576 -3.33 -3.76 40.35
C GLY A 576 -2.99 -2.27 40.41
N ALA A 577 -3.19 -1.52 39.32
CA ALA A 577 -2.89 -0.09 39.27
C ALA A 577 -4.09 0.82 39.49
N ASP A 578 -3.78 2.07 39.84
CA ASP A 578 -4.78 3.07 40.16
C ASP A 578 -5.68 3.39 38.96
N MET A 579 -6.96 3.66 39.22
CA MET A 579 -7.91 4.12 38.22
C MET A 579 -8.53 5.44 38.66
N VAL A 580 -8.62 6.40 37.74
CA VAL A 580 -9.26 7.69 37.99
C VAL A 580 -10.44 7.84 37.02
N ILE A 581 -11.63 8.05 37.56
CA ILE A 581 -12.87 8.22 36.79
C ILE A 581 -13.45 9.59 37.08
N SER A 582 -13.53 10.43 36.06
CA SER A 582 -14.18 11.74 36.09
C SER A 582 -15.38 11.73 35.17
N ASN A 583 -16.59 11.68 35.74
CA ASN A 583 -17.85 11.82 35.01
C ASN A 583 -18.37 13.25 35.18
N SER A 584 -18.49 13.98 34.09
CA SER A 584 -18.70 15.42 34.11
C SER A 584 -19.62 15.93 33.00
N ASN A 585 -20.09 17.18 33.12
CA ASN A 585 -20.80 17.90 32.05
C ASN A 585 -21.99 17.12 31.43
N GLY A 586 -22.75 16.37 32.25
CA GLY A 586 -23.88 15.59 31.76
C GLY A 586 -23.54 14.18 31.28
N GLY A 587 -22.30 13.73 31.50
CA GLY A 587 -21.86 12.38 31.17
C GLY A 587 -22.68 11.30 31.88
N THR A 588 -22.94 10.21 31.17
CA THR A 588 -23.70 9.05 31.68
C THR A 588 -22.84 7.80 31.65
N ILE A 589 -22.83 7.05 32.77
CA ILE A 589 -22.27 5.71 32.88
C ILE A 589 -23.42 4.76 33.22
N SER A 590 -23.88 4.01 32.22
CA SER A 590 -25.10 3.21 32.31
C SER A 590 -24.90 1.91 33.08
N GLY A 591 -23.74 1.25 32.93
CA GLY A 591 -23.46 -0.02 33.61
C GLY A 591 -22.98 0.11 35.06
N GLY A 592 -22.83 1.33 35.58
CA GLY A 592 -22.24 1.58 36.91
C GLY A 592 -20.71 1.46 36.91
N ILE A 593 -20.12 1.37 38.10
CA ILE A 593 -18.67 1.23 38.29
C ILE A 593 -18.36 0.00 39.17
N SER A 594 -17.41 -0.84 38.77
CA SER A 594 -16.79 -1.87 39.62
C SER A 594 -15.33 -1.55 39.90
N SER A 595 -14.94 -1.66 41.17
CA SER A 595 -13.55 -1.79 41.56
C SER A 595 -13.34 -3.12 42.29
N SER A 596 -12.65 -4.06 41.63
CA SER A 596 -12.37 -5.40 42.14
C SER A 596 -10.88 -5.73 42.26
N GLY A 597 -10.04 -4.88 41.67
CA GLY A 597 -8.58 -5.03 41.71
C GLY A 597 -7.93 -4.56 43.02
N SER A 598 -6.60 -4.52 43.02
CA SER A 598 -5.79 -4.07 44.16
C SER A 598 -5.28 -2.63 44.04
N GLY A 599 -5.51 -1.96 42.91
CA GLY A 599 -5.19 -0.54 42.70
C GLY A 599 -6.30 0.40 43.19
N ASN A 600 -5.92 1.59 43.66
CA ASN A 600 -6.88 2.53 44.22
C ASN A 600 -7.81 3.08 43.14
N THR A 601 -9.06 3.38 43.47
CA THR A 601 -10.01 3.94 42.52
C THR A 601 -10.55 5.27 43.03
N SER A 602 -10.35 6.34 42.26
CA SER A 602 -10.95 7.65 42.54
C SER A 602 -12.10 7.92 41.58
N ILE A 603 -13.28 8.21 42.12
CA ILE A 603 -14.51 8.44 41.36
C ILE A 603 -15.02 9.85 41.67
N SER A 604 -15.15 10.66 40.62
CA SER A 604 -15.78 11.98 40.68
C SER A 604 -16.97 12.02 39.74
N ASN A 605 -18.17 12.20 40.28
CA ASN A 605 -19.39 12.40 39.50
C ASN A 605 -19.90 13.84 39.70
N SER A 606 -19.73 14.69 38.69
CA SER A 606 -20.09 16.11 38.81
C SER A 606 -21.60 16.32 38.81
N GLN A 607 -22.01 17.52 39.21
CA GLN A 607 -23.39 17.97 39.06
C GLN A 607 -23.88 17.78 37.62
N GLY A 608 -25.11 17.25 37.50
CA GLY A 608 -25.77 16.96 36.21
C GLY A 608 -25.33 15.66 35.54
N SER A 609 -24.30 14.97 36.05
CA SER A 609 -23.81 13.71 35.50
C SER A 609 -24.41 12.50 36.23
N THR A 610 -24.49 11.37 35.54
CA THR A 610 -25.27 10.19 36.00
C THR A 610 -24.45 8.90 35.99
N ILE A 611 -24.55 8.12 37.06
CA ILE A 611 -24.07 6.73 37.16
C ILE A 611 -25.26 5.84 37.50
N ASN A 612 -25.74 4.97 36.60
CA ASN A 612 -27.05 4.31 36.79
C ASN A 612 -27.04 3.10 37.74
N ASN A 613 -26.11 2.15 37.60
CA ASN A 613 -26.14 0.89 38.35
C ASN A 613 -25.24 0.89 39.60
N GLY A 614 -25.15 2.03 40.28
CA GLY A 614 -24.38 2.18 41.51
C GLY A 614 -22.87 1.97 41.35
N ILE A 615 -22.19 1.91 42.51
CA ILE A 615 -20.74 1.69 42.62
C ILE A 615 -20.50 0.44 43.47
N THR A 616 -19.86 -0.58 42.89
CA THR A 616 -19.53 -1.83 43.58
C THR A 616 -18.04 -1.96 43.81
N VAL A 617 -17.65 -2.16 45.07
CA VAL A 617 -16.28 -2.41 45.50
C VAL A 617 -16.19 -3.84 46.01
N SER A 618 -15.31 -4.64 45.42
CA SER A 618 -15.05 -6.04 45.81
C SER A 618 -13.56 -6.33 46.01
N GLY A 619 -12.70 -5.37 45.65
CA GLY A 619 -11.24 -5.49 45.77
C GLY A 619 -10.71 -5.19 47.18
N SER A 620 -9.39 -5.17 47.28
CA SER A 620 -8.68 -4.85 48.53
C SER A 620 -8.22 -3.39 48.60
N ALA A 621 -8.33 -2.63 47.51
CA ALA A 621 -7.82 -1.27 47.39
C ALA A 621 -8.74 -0.21 48.03
N GLN A 622 -8.22 1.00 48.20
CA GLN A 622 -9.03 2.13 48.62
C GLN A 622 -9.87 2.65 47.44
N VAL A 623 -11.15 2.89 47.70
CA VAL A 623 -12.05 3.57 46.75
C VAL A 623 -12.50 4.90 47.35
N GLU A 624 -12.25 5.99 46.64
CA GLU A 624 -12.66 7.34 47.02
C GLU A 624 -13.77 7.83 46.09
N ILE A 625 -14.85 8.34 46.66
CA ILE A 625 -16.04 8.77 45.91
C ILE A 625 -16.38 10.22 46.27
N SER A 626 -16.51 11.06 45.24
CA SER A 626 -17.11 12.38 45.31
C SER A 626 -18.28 12.44 44.34
N ASN A 627 -19.49 12.68 44.84
CA ASN A 627 -20.70 12.69 44.02
C ASN A 627 -21.53 13.97 44.23
N GLN A 628 -21.56 14.83 43.21
CA GLN A 628 -22.48 15.98 43.13
C GLN A 628 -23.62 15.73 42.12
N GLY A 629 -23.61 14.60 41.40
CA GLY A 629 -24.61 14.20 40.41
C GLY A 629 -25.53 13.09 40.93
N SER A 630 -26.13 12.35 40.00
CA SER A 630 -27.01 11.23 40.31
C SER A 630 -26.26 9.90 40.29
N VAL A 631 -26.45 9.08 41.31
CA VAL A 631 -25.97 7.69 41.35
C VAL A 631 -27.15 6.79 41.69
N GLY A 632 -27.53 5.92 40.75
CA GLY A 632 -28.61 4.96 40.95
C GLY A 632 -28.17 3.75 41.78
N LYS A 633 -29.04 2.74 41.83
CA LYS A 633 -28.90 1.58 42.71
C LYS A 633 -28.55 0.33 41.91
N ASP A 634 -27.74 -0.55 42.51
CA ASP A 634 -27.46 -1.88 41.98
C ASP A 634 -28.68 -2.80 42.05
N SER A 635 -28.54 -4.05 41.59
CA SER A 635 -29.63 -5.04 41.59
C SER A 635 -30.13 -5.42 42.99
N ASN A 636 -29.38 -5.10 44.05
CA ASN A 636 -29.75 -5.34 45.44
C ASN A 636 -30.34 -4.07 46.10
N GLY A 637 -30.49 -2.98 45.35
CA GLY A 637 -31.02 -1.71 45.84
C GLY A 637 -29.98 -0.81 46.51
N ASN A 638 -28.68 -1.10 46.37
CA ASN A 638 -27.61 -0.32 47.00
C ASN A 638 -27.02 0.71 46.03
N THR A 639 -26.82 1.94 46.50
CA THR A 639 -26.10 2.99 45.76
C THR A 639 -24.59 2.72 45.75
N VAL A 640 -24.06 2.29 46.90
CA VAL A 640 -22.66 1.88 47.06
C VAL A 640 -22.64 0.51 47.74
N THR A 641 -21.97 -0.46 47.12
CA THR A 641 -21.83 -1.81 47.67
C THR A 641 -20.36 -2.06 48.00
N ASN A 642 -20.04 -2.34 49.27
CA ASN A 642 -18.71 -2.80 49.66
C ASN A 642 -18.75 -4.28 50.05
N ASN A 643 -18.26 -5.14 49.16
CA ASN A 643 -18.03 -6.56 49.43
C ASN A 643 -16.54 -6.89 49.60
N GLY A 644 -15.67 -5.89 49.43
CA GLY A 644 -14.23 -6.04 49.50
C GLY A 644 -13.69 -5.88 50.92
N ASN A 645 -12.40 -6.19 51.07
CA ASN A 645 -11.65 -5.89 52.28
C ASN A 645 -11.07 -4.47 52.27
N GLY A 646 -11.14 -3.78 51.13
CA GLY A 646 -10.70 -2.39 50.97
C GLY A 646 -11.59 -1.38 51.69
N SER A 647 -11.04 -0.20 51.95
CA SER A 647 -11.79 0.92 52.54
C SER A 647 -12.49 1.73 51.47
N VAL A 648 -13.77 2.03 51.67
CA VAL A 648 -14.52 2.97 50.82
C VAL A 648 -14.69 4.28 51.56
N GLY A 649 -14.15 5.37 51.00
CA GLY A 649 -14.27 6.72 51.51
C GLY A 649 -15.17 7.56 50.62
N ILE A 650 -16.31 8.01 51.14
CA ILE A 650 -17.16 9.01 50.49
C ILE A 650 -16.70 10.39 50.98
N LYS A 651 -16.04 11.16 50.12
CA LYS A 651 -15.48 12.47 50.44
C LYS A 651 -16.54 13.57 50.46
N ASP A 652 -17.41 13.56 49.47
CA ASP A 652 -18.55 14.46 49.36
C ASP A 652 -19.68 13.73 48.63
N TRP A 653 -20.91 13.94 49.09
CA TRP A 653 -22.10 13.37 48.47
C TRP A 653 -23.29 14.32 48.57
N VAL A 654 -23.84 14.71 47.43
CA VAL A 654 -25.11 15.43 47.34
C VAL A 654 -26.26 14.43 47.26
N VAL A 655 -27.15 14.48 48.25
CA VAL A 655 -28.40 13.71 48.26
C VAL A 655 -29.47 14.53 47.57
N SER A 656 -29.88 14.08 46.37
CA SER A 656 -30.88 14.76 45.56
C SER A 656 -32.29 14.53 46.09
N THR A 657 -33.14 15.53 45.88
CA THR A 657 -34.57 15.44 46.17
C THR A 657 -35.36 15.19 44.89
N ASP A 658 -36.24 14.19 44.91
CA ASP A 658 -37.18 13.94 43.83
C ASP A 658 -38.15 15.13 43.67
N LYS A 659 -38.24 15.66 42.46
CA LYS A 659 -38.97 16.90 42.19
C LYS A 659 -40.49 16.75 42.27
N GLU A 660 -41.01 15.54 42.11
CA GLU A 660 -42.46 15.30 42.07
C GLU A 660 -43.00 14.91 43.46
N THR A 661 -42.22 14.13 44.20
CA THR A 661 -42.63 13.56 45.49
C THR A 661 -42.02 14.30 46.69
N GLY A 662 -40.96 15.08 46.49
CA GLY A 662 -40.22 15.75 47.56
C GLY A 662 -39.40 14.79 48.44
N LYS A 663 -39.30 13.51 48.06
CA LYS A 663 -38.54 12.50 48.81
C LYS A 663 -37.05 12.58 48.51
N LEU A 664 -36.24 12.21 49.49
CA LEU A 664 -34.79 12.09 49.31
C LEU A 664 -34.45 10.81 48.54
N ASP A 665 -33.52 10.89 47.58
CA ASP A 665 -32.91 9.69 47.00
C ASP A 665 -31.82 9.18 47.94
N THR A 666 -32.27 8.43 48.95
CA THR A 666 -31.42 7.88 50.01
C THR A 666 -30.20 7.18 49.46
N VAL A 667 -29.03 7.51 50.00
CA VAL A 667 -27.78 6.78 49.76
C VAL A 667 -27.86 5.45 50.52
N VAL A 668 -27.95 4.34 49.79
CA VAL A 668 -28.02 3.00 50.40
C VAL A 668 -26.66 2.34 50.30
N VAL A 669 -26.01 2.12 51.45
CA VAL A 669 -24.73 1.41 51.51
C VAL A 669 -24.96 -0.04 51.90
N GLY A 670 -24.55 -0.95 51.03
CA GLY A 670 -24.72 -2.39 51.20
C GLY A 670 -23.42 -3.18 51.13
N GLY A 671 -23.57 -4.50 51.17
CA GLY A 671 -22.47 -5.46 51.11
C GLY A 671 -21.94 -5.91 52.47
N SER A 672 -21.10 -6.94 52.46
CA SER A 672 -20.53 -7.56 53.67
C SER A 672 -19.55 -6.65 54.41
N GLY A 673 -18.92 -5.70 53.70
CA GLY A 673 -17.95 -4.74 54.22
C GLY A 673 -18.54 -3.33 54.44
N LYS A 674 -19.87 -3.17 54.47
CA LYS A 674 -20.53 -1.87 54.63
C LYS A 674 -20.11 -1.11 55.90
N ASP A 675 -19.76 -1.83 56.97
CA ASP A 675 -19.32 -1.24 58.24
C ASP A 675 -17.94 -0.55 58.13
N ASN A 676 -17.19 -0.83 57.04
CA ASN A 676 -15.90 -0.21 56.74
C ASN A 676 -16.01 1.01 55.82
N VAL A 677 -17.23 1.43 55.46
CA VAL A 677 -17.46 2.65 54.67
C VAL A 677 -17.38 3.87 55.59
N LYS A 678 -16.62 4.88 55.17
CA LYS A 678 -16.48 6.17 55.85
C LYS A 678 -17.04 7.28 54.98
N VAL A 679 -17.75 8.22 55.60
CA VAL A 679 -18.37 9.35 54.92
C VAL A 679 -17.87 10.64 55.56
N GLU A 680 -17.22 11.50 54.80
CA GLU A 680 -16.67 12.75 55.30
C GLU A 680 -17.72 13.86 55.30
N ASN A 681 -18.43 14.05 54.19
CA ASN A 681 -19.44 15.09 54.03
C ASN A 681 -20.65 14.59 53.23
N ILE A 682 -21.85 14.96 53.69
CA ILE A 682 -23.10 14.86 52.95
C ILE A 682 -23.75 16.24 52.87
N THR A 683 -24.23 16.59 51.69
CA THR A 683 -25.04 17.78 51.46
C THR A 683 -26.42 17.38 50.98
N VAL A 684 -27.48 17.77 51.70
CA VAL A 684 -28.86 17.54 51.27
C VAL A 684 -29.34 18.70 50.39
N ASP A 685 -29.92 18.37 49.23
CA ASP A 685 -30.57 19.36 48.35
C ASP A 685 -31.96 19.75 48.87
N GLN A 686 -32.08 20.96 49.42
CA GLN A 686 -33.32 21.47 50.01
C GLN A 686 -34.32 22.05 49.01
N SER A 687 -33.99 22.09 47.72
CA SER A 687 -34.75 22.87 46.72
C SER A 687 -36.23 22.48 46.61
N ASN A 688 -36.62 21.28 47.06
CA ASN A 688 -38.01 20.81 47.08
C ASN A 688 -38.28 19.73 48.14
N VAL A 689 -37.46 19.68 49.20
CA VAL A 689 -37.48 18.55 50.15
C VAL A 689 -38.73 18.59 51.03
N ASN A 690 -39.41 17.46 51.18
CA ASN A 690 -40.38 17.30 52.26
C ASN A 690 -39.62 17.32 53.59
N LEU A 691 -39.86 18.33 54.43
CA LEU A 691 -39.12 18.51 55.68
C LEU A 691 -39.24 17.32 56.64
N ASP A 692 -40.31 16.51 56.52
CA ASP A 692 -40.47 15.28 57.28
C ASP A 692 -39.36 14.25 56.96
N GLU A 693 -38.76 14.31 55.76
CA GLU A 693 -37.66 13.44 55.36
C GLU A 693 -36.35 13.76 56.10
N LEU A 694 -36.19 15.00 56.58
CA LEU A 694 -34.96 15.49 57.23
C LEU A 694 -34.84 15.09 58.71
N GLY A 695 -35.87 14.47 59.29
CA GLY A 695 -35.89 14.11 60.71
C GLY A 695 -35.14 12.82 61.05
N ASP A 696 -34.98 11.90 60.10
CA ASP A 696 -34.35 10.58 60.28
C ASP A 696 -33.14 10.46 59.35
N ILE A 697 -31.97 10.21 59.94
CA ILE A 697 -30.72 10.03 59.19
C ILE A 697 -30.83 8.92 58.14
N ASN A 698 -31.64 7.89 58.38
CA ASN A 698 -31.83 6.77 57.46
C ASN A 698 -32.53 7.15 56.16
N ASN A 699 -33.23 8.29 56.12
CA ASN A 699 -33.80 8.83 54.88
C ASN A 699 -32.71 9.50 54.01
N ILE A 700 -31.62 9.97 54.62
CA ILE A 700 -30.49 10.61 53.93
C ILE A 700 -29.48 9.54 53.50
N ILE A 701 -29.03 8.71 54.44
CA ILE A 701 -28.06 7.63 54.22
C ILE A 701 -28.36 6.45 55.13
N SER A 702 -28.34 5.24 54.58
CA SER A 702 -28.61 4.01 55.32
C SER A 702 -27.52 2.95 55.10
N GLY A 703 -27.38 2.04 56.05
CA GLY A 703 -26.45 0.90 55.97
C GLY A 703 -24.99 1.21 56.32
N VAL A 704 -24.68 2.44 56.72
CA VAL A 704 -23.37 2.85 57.27
C VAL A 704 -23.45 2.92 58.79
N ASN A 705 -22.36 2.54 59.48
CA ASN A 705 -22.24 2.78 60.92
C ASN A 705 -22.23 4.29 61.21
N GLN A 706 -23.11 4.76 62.09
CA GLN A 706 -23.29 6.19 62.36
C GLN A 706 -22.01 6.90 62.81
N GLY A 707 -21.13 6.21 63.54
CA GLY A 707 -19.83 6.75 63.96
C GLY A 707 -18.85 7.00 62.80
N ASN A 708 -19.14 6.48 61.61
CA ASN A 708 -18.35 6.69 60.40
C ASN A 708 -18.93 7.80 59.50
N ILE A 709 -20.01 8.45 59.93
CA ILE A 709 -20.63 9.56 59.21
C ILE A 709 -20.11 10.88 59.80
N GLY A 710 -19.46 11.67 58.96
CA GLY A 710 -18.92 12.99 59.28
C GLY A 710 -20.00 14.06 59.24
N ASN A 711 -19.76 15.13 58.48
CA ASN A 711 -20.66 16.29 58.46
C ASN A 711 -21.89 16.02 57.58
N ILE A 712 -23.09 16.34 58.10
CA ILE A 712 -24.31 16.41 57.30
C ILE A 712 -24.78 17.87 57.29
N GLY A 713 -24.89 18.45 56.10
CA GLY A 713 -25.30 19.82 55.88
C GLY A 713 -26.38 19.96 54.81
N THR A 714 -26.78 21.19 54.54
CA THR A 714 -27.79 21.53 53.54
C THR A 714 -27.29 22.62 52.61
N ASN A 715 -27.76 22.62 51.37
CA ASN A 715 -27.42 23.69 50.42
C ASN A 715 -28.20 25.01 50.66
N GLY A 716 -29.20 25.03 51.54
CA GLY A 716 -30.02 26.21 51.86
C GLY A 716 -29.63 26.97 53.13
N GLY A 717 -28.58 26.55 53.84
CA GLY A 717 -28.03 27.28 55.00
C GLY A 717 -28.78 27.10 56.32
N GLY A 718 -29.77 26.19 56.39
CA GLY A 718 -30.47 25.84 57.62
C GLY A 718 -29.78 24.71 58.39
N GLU A 719 -29.79 24.78 59.73
CA GLU A 719 -29.35 23.70 60.61
C GLU A 719 -30.33 22.51 60.55
N ILE A 720 -29.82 21.28 60.40
CA ILE A 720 -30.62 20.05 60.51
C ILE A 720 -30.46 19.49 61.92
N SER A 721 -31.58 19.12 62.54
CA SER A 721 -31.62 18.30 63.77
C SER A 721 -32.02 16.88 63.42
N LEU A 722 -31.06 15.95 63.39
CA LEU A 722 -31.28 14.54 63.07
C LEU A 722 -31.62 13.71 64.30
N SER A 723 -32.60 12.81 64.17
CA SER A 723 -32.69 11.63 65.02
C SER A 723 -31.76 10.55 64.48
N TYR A 724 -30.95 10.00 65.39
CA TYR A 724 -29.96 8.95 65.13
C TYR A 724 -30.50 7.59 65.56
#